data_AF-A0A7S3A6S0-F1
#
_entry.id   AF-A0A7S3A6S0-F1
#
_cell.length_a   1.000
_cell.length_b   1.000
_cell.length_c   1.000
_cell.angle_alpha   90.00
_cell.angle_beta   90.00
_cell.angle_gamma   90.00
#
_symmetry.space_group_name_H-M   'P 1'
#
loop_
_entity.id
_entity.type
_entity.pdbx_description
1 polymer ?
#
loop_
_entity_poly.entity_id
_entity_poly.type
_entity_poly.pdbx_seq_one_letter_code
_entity_poly.pdbx_strand_id
1 'polypeptide(L)'
;MWMRKRKKDDEEEQEKEEKWDWDGGDFGVYMKEKERKLREQHEADLEAEGGESGFFFKGVVVWVDGFTNPGRDELRRMVYKGGGKLETYFHPRIVTHVVATHFPKFKIVHLQKAMMSNQVHQYVVTPDWIVKSLSQKRRLPESEFLVPGLRDETQSVLNLAQRSGSTELSAGRSMGKTSNPEPASVVAGVGTDVGEDTDPDKFAEKLLHKSTRENPNFVRDYFSASRLHFIGSFRARYESLIAAVAMHRGCSASDLLRTKGTTKENGVMRSIIHIDMDCFFVSVAVAKDPSLAGIPLVVCHQHGGEISSASYEAREKGVRAGMFFREAVKLCPELKIVTYRFEDYERVTFQIYCIFYELSPVVEAVSVDEAFLDVTDADLPQDILAAMPELSNMPPAERIALTIRRRIAEETGCPSSAGIGANKLLARLATKRAKPNGQFYLSDEEAVQYVADLPVRDLPGVGWSTGGKLQELGVERCDDLQRRSLSQLQALVGEKNGESLYRACRGQDDKQVQPMKVRKSLGAEASWGVRFYEDEGLKMHDFVRDLAAVVSEKLQEARAVGQRITIKVYWKMKNASLPHKTLGHGPCDIYNRSVKTERTSDAKTIAEKSIELLNAVKIPPQELRGLGIQVHDLVFLDIVDSSGSNIARFLKQSSTSVGGSTASNPASAKIPSPKLVDSSSLPSGWDESVFRSLPKHVQQEVLEEHRQNQRQDQRARSAGRTSTKSETRSENAPESKPQKKNSRRKPTGINAAVRASVRAKGCA
;
A
#
# COMPACT_ATOMS: atom_id res chain seq x y z
N MET A 1 -56.04 14.69 -39.04
CA MET A 1 -55.63 14.75 -37.62
C MET A 1 -54.31 14.00 -37.39
N TRP A 2 -53.37 14.14 -38.33
CA TRP A 2 -52.20 13.26 -38.50
C TRP A 2 -50.86 13.96 -38.18
N MET A 3 -50.92 15.19 -37.66
CA MET A 3 -49.76 15.96 -37.20
C MET A 3 -49.71 16.17 -35.68
N ARG A 4 -50.66 15.59 -34.93
CA ARG A 4 -50.66 15.57 -33.46
C ARG A 4 -50.30 14.21 -32.86
N LYS A 5 -50.12 13.18 -33.71
CA LYS A 5 -49.74 11.84 -33.26
C LYS A 5 -48.21 11.64 -33.25
N ARG A 6 -47.49 12.19 -34.24
CA ARG A 6 -46.01 12.23 -34.23
C ARG A 6 -45.41 12.99 -33.05
N LYS A 7 -46.06 14.05 -32.57
CA LYS A 7 -45.52 14.84 -31.45
C LYS A 7 -45.74 14.21 -30.07
N LYS A 8 -46.54 13.15 -29.98
CA LYS A 8 -46.75 12.37 -28.76
C LYS A 8 -45.94 11.07 -28.79
N ASP A 9 -45.72 10.53 -29.99
CA ASP A 9 -44.83 9.39 -30.20
C ASP A 9 -43.34 9.79 -30.09
N ASP A 10 -42.97 11.05 -30.39
CA ASP A 10 -41.60 11.59 -30.19
C ASP A 10 -41.30 12.03 -28.73
N GLU A 11 -42.32 12.23 -27.88
CA GLU A 11 -42.16 12.58 -26.45
C GLU A 11 -42.27 11.34 -25.53
N GLU A 12 -42.85 10.21 -25.99
CA GLU A 12 -42.81 8.91 -25.30
C GLU A 12 -41.60 8.03 -25.68
N GLU A 13 -40.80 8.44 -26.68
CA GLU A 13 -39.50 7.81 -27.04
C GLU A 13 -38.28 8.48 -26.36
N GLN A 14 -38.46 9.54 -25.56
CA GLN A 14 -37.37 10.16 -24.77
C GLN A 14 -37.42 9.87 -23.25
N GLU A 15 -38.39 9.11 -22.76
CA GLU A 15 -38.49 8.67 -21.35
C GLU A 15 -38.31 7.15 -21.15
N LYS A 16 -37.64 6.45 -22.09
CA LYS A 16 -37.38 5.00 -22.01
C LYS A 16 -35.93 4.57 -22.23
N GLU A 17 -34.96 5.43 -21.92
CA GLU A 17 -33.54 5.04 -21.80
C GLU A 17 -32.91 5.49 -20.47
N GLU A 18 -33.49 5.06 -19.35
CA GLU A 18 -32.74 4.79 -18.11
C GLU A 18 -32.99 3.33 -17.71
N LYS A 19 -32.62 2.43 -18.62
CA LYS A 19 -32.51 1.01 -18.33
C LYS A 19 -31.02 0.69 -18.29
N TRP A 20 -30.52 0.48 -17.08
CA TRP A 20 -29.13 0.15 -16.79
C TRP A 20 -28.76 -1.18 -17.47
N ASP A 21 -28.13 -1.08 -18.63
CA ASP A 21 -27.38 -2.18 -19.24
C ASP A 21 -25.93 -2.03 -18.77
N TRP A 22 -25.55 -2.91 -17.85
CA TRP A 22 -24.34 -2.80 -17.04
C TRP A 22 -23.27 -3.70 -17.64
N ASP A 23 -22.41 -3.14 -18.51
CA ASP A 23 -21.32 -3.86 -19.15
C ASP A 23 -19.98 -3.49 -18.49
N GLY A 24 -19.37 -4.47 -17.81
CA GLY A 24 -17.91 -4.60 -17.58
C GLY A 24 -17.19 -3.51 -16.77
N GLY A 25 -16.93 -3.79 -15.48
CA GLY A 25 -16.17 -2.93 -14.57
C GLY A 25 -14.66 -2.85 -14.87
N ASP A 26 -14.22 -1.69 -15.37
CA ASP A 26 -12.82 -1.26 -15.44
C ASP A 26 -12.42 -0.48 -14.17
N PHE A 27 -11.22 -0.73 -13.64
CA PHE A 27 -10.64 -0.05 -12.46
C PHE A 27 -10.60 1.48 -12.62
N GLY A 28 -10.58 1.97 -13.87
CA GLY A 28 -10.74 3.39 -14.19
C GLY A 28 -12.08 4.00 -13.75
N VAL A 29 -13.15 3.22 -13.68
CA VAL A 29 -14.48 3.67 -13.23
C VAL A 29 -14.51 3.81 -11.71
N TYR A 30 -13.89 2.88 -10.97
CA TYR A 30 -13.76 2.98 -9.52
C TYR A 30 -12.97 4.23 -9.09
N MET A 31 -11.87 4.52 -9.77
CA MET A 31 -11.08 5.73 -9.51
C MET A 31 -11.84 7.00 -9.90
N LYS A 32 -12.56 7.00 -11.03
CA LYS A 32 -13.47 8.11 -11.40
C LYS A 32 -14.58 8.33 -10.37
N GLU A 33 -15.13 7.27 -9.81
CA GLU A 33 -16.21 7.33 -8.81
C GLU A 33 -15.71 7.84 -7.46
N LYS A 34 -14.47 7.47 -7.09
CA LYS A 34 -13.77 8.03 -5.92
C LYS A 34 -13.43 9.51 -6.11
N GLU A 35 -12.98 9.90 -7.31
CA GLU A 35 -12.73 11.29 -7.68
C GLU A 35 -14.02 12.12 -7.73
N ARG A 36 -15.14 11.53 -8.18
CA ARG A 36 -16.47 12.14 -8.17
C ARG A 36 -16.93 12.42 -6.74
N LYS A 37 -16.81 11.44 -5.84
CA LYS A 37 -17.16 11.61 -4.41
C LYS A 37 -16.31 12.67 -3.72
N LEU A 38 -15.00 12.73 -4.02
CA LEU A 38 -14.14 13.79 -3.49
C LEU A 38 -14.55 15.17 -4.03
N ARG A 39 -14.92 15.24 -5.32
CA ARG A 39 -15.37 16.47 -5.98
C ARG A 39 -16.68 16.99 -5.36
N GLU A 40 -17.63 16.11 -5.09
CA GLU A 40 -18.91 16.46 -4.46
C GLU A 40 -18.75 16.94 -3.02
N GLN A 41 -17.85 16.33 -2.25
CA GLN A 41 -17.50 16.79 -0.91
C GLN A 41 -16.92 18.22 -0.94
N HIS A 42 -16.05 18.51 -1.91
CA HIS A 42 -15.44 19.83 -2.04
C HIS A 42 -16.37 20.89 -2.63
N GLU A 43 -17.30 20.52 -3.51
CA GLU A 43 -18.33 21.42 -4.04
C GLU A 43 -19.29 21.85 -2.92
N ALA A 44 -19.66 20.93 -2.03
CA ALA A 44 -20.40 21.23 -0.80
C ALA A 44 -19.62 22.15 0.16
N ASP A 45 -18.31 21.97 0.30
CA ASP A 45 -17.45 22.86 1.11
C ASP A 45 -17.36 24.28 0.52
N LEU A 46 -17.39 24.42 -0.81
CA LEU A 46 -17.35 25.72 -1.51
C LEU A 46 -18.69 26.47 -1.41
N GLU A 47 -19.82 25.77 -1.46
CA GLU A 47 -21.14 26.34 -1.23
C GLU A 47 -21.31 26.86 0.21
N ALA A 48 -20.63 26.23 1.18
CA ALA A 48 -20.61 26.67 2.58
C ALA A 48 -19.77 27.95 2.81
N GLU A 49 -18.82 28.29 1.94
CA GLU A 49 -17.92 29.45 2.11
C GLU A 49 -18.42 30.76 1.46
N GLY A 50 -19.56 30.78 0.77
CA GLY A 50 -20.30 32.01 0.42
C GLY A 50 -19.52 33.12 -0.32
N GLY A 51 -18.75 32.78 -1.37
CA GLY A 51 -18.00 33.75 -2.18
C GLY A 51 -18.47 33.83 -3.64
N GLU A 52 -18.59 35.05 -4.20
CA GLU A 52 -18.87 35.27 -5.63
C GLU A 52 -17.81 34.57 -6.51
N SER A 53 -18.23 33.57 -7.28
CA SER A 53 -17.38 32.83 -8.20
C SER A 53 -17.20 33.60 -9.51
N GLY A 54 -15.94 33.84 -9.89
CA GLY A 54 -15.63 34.43 -11.20
C GLY A 54 -15.27 33.33 -12.19
N PHE A 55 -15.76 33.37 -13.44
CA PHE A 55 -15.52 32.35 -14.46
C PHE A 55 -14.22 32.55 -15.28
N PHE A 56 -13.21 33.22 -14.75
CA PHE A 56 -12.02 33.64 -15.54
C PHE A 56 -10.97 32.54 -15.77
N PHE A 57 -11.02 31.41 -15.04
CA PHE A 57 -10.23 30.19 -15.29
C PHE A 57 -11.04 29.06 -15.95
N LYS A 58 -12.16 29.38 -16.62
CA LYS A 58 -12.95 28.38 -17.34
C LYS A 58 -12.10 27.64 -18.39
N GLY A 59 -12.01 26.32 -18.26
CA GLY A 59 -11.19 25.46 -19.13
C GLY A 59 -9.71 25.33 -18.71
N VAL A 60 -9.32 25.95 -17.60
CA VAL A 60 -7.97 25.82 -17.03
C VAL A 60 -7.93 24.62 -16.07
N VAL A 61 -7.00 23.71 -16.32
CA VAL A 61 -6.71 22.55 -15.47
C VAL A 61 -5.26 22.66 -15.04
N VAL A 62 -5.07 22.88 -13.75
CA VAL A 62 -3.77 23.14 -13.13
C VAL A 62 -3.23 21.87 -12.50
N TRP A 63 -1.96 21.59 -12.72
CA TRP A 63 -1.20 20.64 -11.92
C TRP A 63 -0.02 21.35 -11.26
N VAL A 64 0.25 21.05 -9.99
CA VAL A 64 1.31 21.70 -9.20
C VAL A 64 2.50 20.75 -9.08
N ASP A 65 3.66 21.15 -9.63
CA ASP A 65 4.92 20.39 -9.49
C ASP A 65 5.79 20.98 -8.37
N GLY A 66 5.98 20.21 -7.31
CA GLY A 66 6.89 20.57 -6.21
C GLY A 66 6.31 21.56 -5.20
N PHE A 67 7.22 22.23 -4.47
CA PHE A 67 6.86 23.19 -3.43
C PHE A 67 6.49 24.54 -4.06
N THR A 68 5.31 25.06 -3.71
CA THR A 68 4.83 26.37 -4.12
C THR A 68 4.48 27.23 -2.92
N ASN A 69 4.59 28.55 -3.09
CA ASN A 69 4.06 29.54 -2.17
C ASN A 69 3.16 30.48 -2.99
N PRO A 70 1.83 30.52 -2.77
CA PRO A 70 1.03 29.78 -1.78
C PRO A 70 1.05 28.25 -1.91
N GLY A 71 0.70 27.54 -0.83
CA GLY A 71 0.72 26.07 -0.78
C GLY A 71 -0.35 25.43 -1.67
N ARG A 72 -0.23 24.11 -1.93
CA ARG A 72 -1.09 23.38 -2.88
C ARG A 72 -2.59 23.49 -2.58
N ASP A 73 -3.00 23.38 -1.31
CA ASP A 73 -4.41 23.46 -0.92
C ASP A 73 -4.96 24.88 -1.03
N GLU A 74 -4.09 25.88 -0.87
CA GLU A 74 -4.45 27.29 -1.05
C GLU A 74 -4.59 27.64 -2.53
N LEU A 75 -3.66 27.18 -3.38
CA LEU A 75 -3.77 27.28 -4.84
C LEU A 75 -5.00 26.54 -5.37
N ARG A 76 -5.33 25.38 -4.79
CA ARG A 76 -6.55 24.63 -5.13
C ARG A 76 -7.79 25.49 -4.88
N ARG A 77 -7.95 26.05 -3.67
CA ARG A 77 -9.08 26.96 -3.35
C ARG A 77 -9.13 28.17 -4.28
N MET A 78 -7.98 28.76 -4.58
CA MET A 78 -7.84 29.91 -5.48
C MET A 78 -8.29 29.60 -6.92
N VAL A 79 -7.84 28.47 -7.49
CA VAL A 79 -8.21 28.03 -8.85
C VAL A 79 -9.70 27.70 -8.93
N TYR A 80 -10.28 27.06 -7.90
CA TYR A 80 -11.71 26.79 -7.83
C TYR A 80 -12.55 28.08 -7.74
N LYS A 81 -12.13 29.09 -6.95
CA LYS A 81 -12.80 30.40 -6.88
C LYS A 81 -12.85 31.14 -8.23
N GLY A 82 -11.87 30.90 -9.09
CA GLY A 82 -11.85 31.42 -10.46
C GLY A 82 -12.48 30.50 -11.52
N GLY A 83 -13.12 29.38 -11.13
CA GLY A 83 -13.80 28.47 -12.05
C GLY A 83 -12.89 27.52 -12.84
N GLY A 84 -11.66 27.31 -12.38
CA GLY A 84 -10.70 26.33 -12.90
C GLY A 84 -10.68 25.03 -12.09
N LYS A 85 -9.91 24.04 -12.53
CA LYS A 85 -9.75 22.74 -11.86
C LYS A 85 -8.29 22.50 -11.47
N LEU A 86 -8.04 21.85 -10.33
CA LEU A 86 -6.69 21.44 -9.93
C LEU A 86 -6.61 19.92 -9.81
N GLU A 87 -5.78 19.31 -10.66
CA GLU A 87 -5.60 17.87 -10.72
C GLU A 87 -4.63 17.35 -9.66
N THR A 88 -4.94 16.16 -9.14
CA THR A 88 -4.08 15.53 -8.13
C THR A 88 -2.83 14.92 -8.76
N TYR A 89 -2.97 14.41 -9.99
CA TYR A 89 -1.94 13.73 -10.75
C TYR A 89 -1.74 14.41 -12.11
N PHE A 90 -0.52 14.34 -12.66
CA PHE A 90 -0.21 14.95 -13.94
C PHE A 90 -0.75 14.08 -15.09
N HIS A 91 -1.75 14.60 -15.81
CA HIS A 91 -2.27 13.98 -17.03
C HIS A 91 -2.03 14.88 -18.24
N PRO A 92 -1.18 14.48 -19.20
CA PRO A 92 -0.74 15.38 -20.28
C PRO A 92 -1.83 15.76 -21.29
N ARG A 93 -2.95 15.04 -21.32
CA ARG A 93 -4.12 15.33 -22.18
C ARG A 93 -5.17 16.23 -21.52
N ILE A 94 -5.10 16.40 -20.20
CA ILE A 94 -6.14 17.09 -19.40
C ILE A 94 -5.55 18.35 -18.76
N VAL A 95 -4.33 18.27 -18.25
CA VAL A 95 -3.63 19.40 -17.65
C VAL A 95 -3.28 20.41 -18.73
N THR A 96 -3.72 21.65 -18.55
CA THR A 96 -3.40 22.77 -19.45
C THR A 96 -2.29 23.65 -18.90
N HIS A 97 -2.13 23.73 -17.57
CA HIS A 97 -1.13 24.57 -16.92
C HIS A 97 -0.38 23.79 -15.84
N VAL A 98 0.95 23.81 -15.92
CA VAL A 98 1.84 23.31 -14.88
C VAL A 98 2.33 24.49 -14.05
N VAL A 99 2.11 24.43 -12.74
CA VAL A 99 2.46 25.49 -11.80
C VAL A 99 3.62 25.05 -10.93
N ALA A 100 4.73 25.78 -10.98
CA ALA A 100 5.90 25.53 -10.16
C ALA A 100 6.66 26.83 -9.88
N THR A 101 7.31 26.93 -8.71
CA THR A 101 8.14 28.09 -8.36
C THR A 101 9.53 28.02 -9.03
N HIS A 102 10.10 26.82 -9.17
CA HIS A 102 11.39 26.61 -9.81
C HIS A 102 11.52 25.18 -10.36
N PHE A 103 12.15 25.01 -11.52
CA PHE A 103 12.47 23.69 -12.09
C PHE A 103 13.98 23.42 -12.09
N PRO A 104 14.40 22.18 -11.78
CA PRO A 104 15.76 21.73 -12.08
C PRO A 104 16.08 21.84 -13.58
N LYS A 105 17.31 22.26 -13.94
CA LYS A 105 17.74 22.49 -15.34
C LYS A 105 17.43 21.32 -16.29
N PHE A 106 17.55 20.07 -15.84
CA PHE A 106 17.26 18.90 -16.67
C PHE A 106 15.76 18.76 -17.00
N LYS A 107 14.85 19.12 -16.09
CA LYS A 107 13.40 19.15 -16.35
C LYS A 107 13.04 20.25 -17.34
N ILE A 108 13.72 21.41 -17.27
CA ILE A 108 13.55 22.52 -18.22
C ILE A 108 13.90 22.08 -19.65
N VAL A 109 15.07 21.44 -19.85
CA VAL A 109 15.50 20.94 -21.17
C VAL A 109 14.54 19.88 -21.71
N HIS A 110 14.02 19.00 -20.85
CA HIS A 110 13.04 17.98 -21.24
C HIS A 110 11.71 18.60 -21.68
N LEU A 111 11.20 19.60 -20.94
CA LEU A 111 9.98 20.33 -21.29
C LEU A 111 10.14 21.14 -22.58
N GLN A 112 11.30 21.78 -22.80
CA GLN A 112 11.60 22.49 -24.05
C GLN A 112 11.59 21.56 -25.26
N LYS A 113 12.21 20.37 -25.15
CA LYS A 113 12.19 19.35 -26.22
C LYS A 113 10.76 18.85 -26.52
N ALA A 114 9.94 18.66 -25.48
CA ALA A 114 8.55 18.24 -25.62
C ALA A 114 7.64 19.32 -26.23
N MET A 115 7.96 20.60 -26.01
CA MET A 115 7.27 21.74 -26.64
C MET A 115 7.67 21.90 -28.11
N MET A 116 8.96 21.70 -28.45
CA MET A 116 9.47 21.80 -29.82
C MET A 116 8.99 20.67 -30.76
N SER A 117 8.68 19.49 -30.23
CA SER A 117 8.14 18.37 -31.01
C SER A 117 6.62 18.47 -31.29
N ASN A 118 5.99 19.59 -30.94
CA ASN A 118 4.54 19.81 -31.06
C ASN A 118 3.69 18.75 -30.31
N GLN A 119 4.28 18.04 -29.35
CA GLN A 119 3.62 16.95 -28.60
C GLN A 119 2.90 17.44 -27.32
N VAL A 120 3.10 18.70 -26.90
CA VAL A 120 2.55 19.23 -25.64
C VAL A 120 2.06 20.68 -25.80
N HIS A 121 0.76 20.92 -25.62
CA HIS A 121 0.14 22.26 -25.55
C HIS A 121 -0.10 22.68 -24.09
N GLN A 122 0.95 22.80 -23.28
CA GLN A 122 0.82 23.13 -21.86
C GLN A 122 1.65 24.36 -21.49
N TYR A 123 1.07 25.25 -20.69
CA TYR A 123 1.77 26.43 -20.17
C TYR A 123 2.46 26.11 -18.84
N VAL A 124 3.72 26.51 -18.70
CA VAL A 124 4.50 26.28 -17.48
C VAL A 124 4.70 27.61 -16.78
N VAL A 125 3.89 27.87 -15.76
CA VAL A 125 3.76 29.20 -15.12
C VAL A 125 4.10 29.18 -13.64
N THR A 126 4.43 30.33 -13.10
CA THR A 126 4.66 30.54 -11.67
C THR A 126 3.33 30.64 -10.89
N PRO A 127 3.30 30.29 -9.59
CA PRO A 127 2.10 30.43 -8.75
C PRO A 127 1.52 31.85 -8.73
N ASP A 128 2.38 32.85 -8.91
CA ASP A 128 2.03 34.26 -9.03
C ASP A 128 0.96 34.55 -10.09
N TRP A 129 0.91 33.76 -11.18
CA TRP A 129 -0.09 33.92 -12.23
C TRP A 129 -1.51 33.73 -11.68
N ILE A 130 -1.71 32.72 -10.82
CA ILE A 130 -3.00 32.42 -10.22
C ILE A 130 -3.37 33.53 -9.23
N VAL A 131 -2.43 33.92 -8.37
CA VAL A 131 -2.63 34.94 -7.32
C VAL A 131 -2.96 36.30 -7.94
N LYS A 132 -2.22 36.72 -8.97
CA LYS A 132 -2.40 38.03 -9.62
C LYS A 132 -3.61 38.06 -10.55
N SER A 133 -3.97 36.95 -11.19
CA SER A 133 -5.21 36.87 -12.00
C SER A 133 -6.46 36.95 -11.12
N LEU A 134 -6.41 36.38 -9.91
CA LEU A 134 -7.49 36.49 -8.92
C LEU A 134 -7.62 37.92 -8.35
N SER A 135 -6.50 38.56 -8.02
CA SER A 135 -6.53 39.92 -7.47
C SER A 135 -7.05 40.95 -8.47
N GLN A 136 -6.78 40.75 -9.77
CA GLN A 136 -7.27 41.62 -10.85
C GLN A 136 -8.63 41.18 -11.42
N LYS A 137 -9.23 40.10 -10.90
CA LYS A 137 -10.50 39.49 -11.38
C LYS A 137 -10.53 39.24 -12.91
N ARG A 138 -9.38 38.99 -13.53
CA ARG A 138 -9.24 38.72 -14.98
C ARG A 138 -8.06 37.79 -15.24
N ARG A 139 -8.15 36.96 -16.28
CA ARG A 139 -7.05 36.08 -16.70
C ARG A 139 -5.90 36.92 -17.28
N LEU A 140 -4.74 36.85 -16.66
CA LEU A 140 -3.52 37.49 -17.17
C LEU A 140 -2.84 36.62 -18.23
N PRO A 141 -2.08 37.20 -19.18
CA PRO A 141 -1.32 36.43 -20.17
C PRO A 141 -0.30 35.51 -19.50
N GLU A 142 -0.28 34.23 -19.90
CA GLU A 142 0.60 33.20 -19.33
C GLU A 142 2.09 33.48 -19.63
N SER A 143 2.37 34.17 -20.75
CA SER A 143 3.71 34.52 -21.22
C SER A 143 4.49 35.41 -20.24
N GLU A 144 3.79 36.25 -19.47
CA GLU A 144 4.41 37.16 -18.49
C GLU A 144 4.88 36.42 -17.23
N PHE A 145 4.32 35.23 -16.96
CA PHE A 145 4.51 34.46 -15.72
C PHE A 145 5.18 33.11 -15.92
N LEU A 146 5.79 32.87 -17.09
CA LEU A 146 6.55 31.65 -17.36
C LEU A 146 7.70 31.46 -16.37
N VAL A 147 7.94 30.20 -16.01
CA VAL A 147 9.04 29.86 -15.08
C VAL A 147 10.39 30.24 -15.69
N PRO A 148 11.31 30.88 -14.93
CA PRO A 148 12.62 31.29 -15.42
C PRO A 148 13.40 30.14 -16.06
N GLY A 149 13.97 30.36 -17.25
CA GLY A 149 14.67 29.34 -18.05
C GLY A 149 13.84 28.72 -19.19
N LEU A 150 12.53 28.99 -19.25
CA LEU A 150 11.66 28.68 -20.40
C LEU A 150 11.45 29.86 -21.35
N ARG A 151 12.01 31.04 -21.04
CA ARG A 151 11.98 32.21 -21.93
C ARG A 151 12.97 31.98 -23.08
N ASP A 152 12.45 32.01 -24.29
CA ASP A 152 13.25 32.10 -25.51
C ASP A 152 13.82 33.52 -25.59
N GLU A 153 15.14 33.69 -25.40
CA GLU A 153 15.80 34.99 -25.61
C GLU A 153 15.92 35.35 -27.10
N THR A 154 15.39 34.53 -28.02
CA THR A 154 15.43 34.80 -29.47
C THR A 154 14.09 35.16 -30.12
N GLN A 155 12.98 35.21 -29.38
CA GLN A 155 11.74 35.81 -29.89
C GLN A 155 11.59 37.26 -29.42
N SER A 156 12.19 38.16 -30.20
CA SER A 156 11.87 39.58 -30.18
C SER A 156 10.38 39.80 -30.48
N VAL A 157 9.73 40.53 -29.57
CA VAL A 157 8.37 41.08 -29.62
C VAL A 157 7.94 41.47 -31.05
N LEU A 158 6.95 40.77 -31.60
CA LEU A 158 6.15 41.27 -32.72
C LEU A 158 5.20 42.36 -32.18
N ASN A 159 5.70 43.60 -32.18
CA ASN A 159 4.93 44.79 -31.89
C ASN A 159 3.98 45.06 -33.08
N LEU A 160 2.71 44.68 -32.95
CA LEU A 160 1.68 45.05 -33.93
C LEU A 160 1.00 46.35 -33.50
N ALA A 161 1.69 47.46 -33.70
CA ALA A 161 1.10 48.80 -33.64
C ALA A 161 1.48 49.58 -34.90
N GLN A 162 0.46 49.85 -35.72
CA GLN A 162 0.30 50.99 -36.63
C GLN A 162 1.51 51.41 -37.50
N ARG A 163 1.43 51.17 -38.82
CA ARG A 163 1.14 52.24 -39.81
C ARG A 163 1.25 51.75 -41.26
N SER A 164 0.24 52.15 -42.02
CA SER A 164 0.26 52.58 -43.42
C SER A 164 1.62 52.68 -44.13
N GLY A 165 1.72 51.98 -45.27
CA GLY A 165 2.08 52.54 -46.57
C GLY A 165 3.54 52.91 -46.87
N SER A 166 3.93 52.64 -48.13
CA SER A 166 5.08 53.18 -48.90
C SER A 166 6.49 52.77 -48.45
N THR A 167 7.53 52.57 -49.27
CA THR A 167 7.79 52.12 -50.65
C THR A 167 9.31 51.84 -50.66
N GLU A 168 9.78 51.06 -51.64
CA GLU A 168 11.14 51.15 -52.25
C GLU A 168 12.42 50.49 -51.65
N LEU A 169 12.95 49.55 -52.46
CA LEU A 169 14.29 49.49 -53.10
C LEU A 169 15.58 49.01 -52.38
N SER A 170 16.15 47.96 -53.02
CA SER A 170 17.56 47.72 -53.38
C SER A 170 18.52 47.20 -52.30
N ALA A 171 19.09 45.99 -52.51
CA ALA A 171 20.44 45.70 -53.04
C ALA A 171 21.45 45.47 -51.89
N GLY A 172 22.34 44.48 -51.87
CA GLY A 172 22.70 43.38 -52.75
C GLY A 172 23.94 42.65 -52.19
N ARG A 173 24.31 41.50 -52.80
CA ARG A 173 25.60 40.76 -52.72
C ARG A 173 26.02 40.22 -51.31
N SER A 174 26.68 39.07 -51.15
CA SER A 174 27.63 38.33 -51.99
C SER A 174 27.69 36.84 -51.59
N MET A 175 28.15 36.03 -52.54
CA MET A 175 28.25 34.57 -52.54
C MET A 175 29.32 33.99 -51.60
N GLY A 176 29.16 32.69 -51.29
CA GLY A 176 30.26 31.77 -51.00
C GLY A 176 29.82 30.32 -50.73
N LYS A 177 29.60 29.56 -51.82
CA LYS A 177 29.65 28.10 -52.07
C LYS A 177 30.11 27.18 -50.90
N THR A 178 29.54 25.98 -50.65
CA THR A 178 29.48 24.79 -51.55
C THR A 178 28.47 23.70 -51.11
N SER A 179 27.69 23.20 -52.07
CA SER A 179 27.21 21.82 -52.35
C SER A 179 26.81 20.80 -51.27
N ASN A 180 25.50 20.49 -51.28
CA ASN A 180 24.72 19.23 -51.08
C ASN A 180 25.45 17.87 -51.11
N PRO A 181 24.90 16.76 -50.51
CA PRO A 181 23.53 16.28 -50.80
C PRO A 181 22.69 15.67 -49.65
N GLU A 182 21.47 15.34 -50.07
CA GLU A 182 20.22 14.86 -49.47
C GLU A 182 20.20 13.68 -48.47
N PRO A 183 19.04 13.41 -47.82
CA PRO A 183 18.95 12.88 -46.47
C PRO A 183 18.76 11.36 -46.39
N ALA A 184 19.35 10.75 -45.37
CA ALA A 184 19.05 9.38 -44.96
C ALA A 184 18.17 9.37 -43.70
N SER A 185 17.17 8.50 -43.74
CA SER A 185 16.20 8.10 -42.73
C SER A 185 16.68 8.15 -41.27
N VAL A 186 15.86 8.76 -40.39
CA VAL A 186 16.08 8.78 -38.94
C VAL A 186 15.32 7.63 -38.28
N VAL A 187 16.07 6.59 -37.90
CA VAL A 187 15.65 5.52 -36.99
C VAL A 187 15.71 6.06 -35.56
N ALA A 188 14.63 5.91 -34.79
CA ALA A 188 14.53 6.37 -33.41
C ALA A 188 15.32 5.46 -32.44
N GLY A 189 16.52 5.91 -32.07
CA GLY A 189 17.10 5.87 -30.72
C GLY A 189 17.02 4.58 -29.91
N VAL A 190 17.78 3.55 -30.31
CA VAL A 190 18.31 2.51 -29.42
C VAL A 190 19.43 3.13 -28.59
N GLY A 191 19.28 3.19 -27.27
CA GLY A 191 20.36 3.55 -26.36
C GLY A 191 21.44 2.48 -26.36
N THR A 192 22.43 2.62 -27.24
CA THR A 192 23.74 1.98 -27.10
C THR A 192 24.65 2.98 -26.43
N ASP A 193 24.70 2.92 -25.11
CA ASP A 193 25.78 3.55 -24.35
C ASP A 193 26.53 2.44 -23.62
N VAL A 194 27.27 1.67 -24.41
CA VAL A 194 28.40 0.89 -23.89
C VAL A 194 29.57 1.86 -23.84
N GLY A 195 29.50 2.79 -22.90
CA GLY A 195 30.50 3.80 -22.62
C GLY A 195 31.04 3.61 -21.20
N GLU A 196 32.36 3.47 -21.11
CA GLU A 196 33.15 3.23 -19.91
C GLU A 196 32.78 4.16 -18.73
N ASP A 197 32.27 3.60 -17.63
CA ASP A 197 32.39 4.21 -16.30
C ASP A 197 32.69 3.07 -15.31
N THR A 198 33.90 2.51 -15.43
CA THR A 198 34.41 1.39 -14.65
C THR A 198 34.91 1.80 -13.26
N ASP A 199 34.94 3.11 -12.94
CA ASP A 199 35.40 3.63 -11.66
C ASP A 199 34.32 3.54 -10.56
N PRO A 200 34.46 2.64 -9.57
CA PRO A 200 33.47 2.43 -8.51
C PRO A 200 33.25 3.68 -7.65
N ASP A 201 34.26 4.53 -7.50
CA ASP A 201 34.25 5.66 -6.58
C ASP A 201 33.41 6.84 -7.15
N LYS A 202 33.54 7.12 -8.46
CA LYS A 202 32.69 8.10 -9.15
C LYS A 202 31.21 7.66 -9.21
N PHE A 203 30.95 6.37 -9.33
CA PHE A 203 29.58 5.83 -9.30
C PHE A 203 28.96 5.92 -7.90
N ALA A 204 29.75 5.70 -6.85
CA ALA A 204 29.32 5.87 -5.46
C ALA A 204 28.96 7.33 -5.14
N GLU A 205 29.78 8.28 -5.62
CA GLU A 205 29.56 9.72 -5.47
C GLU A 205 28.23 10.16 -6.10
N LYS A 206 27.93 9.66 -7.31
CA LYS A 206 26.64 9.90 -7.99
C LYS A 206 25.43 9.37 -7.22
N LEU A 207 25.58 8.44 -6.28
CA LEU A 207 24.47 7.82 -5.52
C LEU A 207 24.33 8.31 -4.08
N LEU A 208 25.27 9.10 -3.57
CA LEU A 208 25.24 9.62 -2.20
C LEU A 208 23.96 10.44 -1.90
N HIS A 209 23.40 11.13 -2.89
CA HIS A 209 22.10 11.81 -2.80
C HIS A 209 20.92 10.89 -2.46
N LYS A 210 21.09 9.55 -2.52
CA LYS A 210 20.09 8.55 -2.11
C LYS A 210 20.36 7.93 -0.74
N SER A 211 21.38 8.41 -0.02
CA SER A 211 21.76 7.92 1.30
C SER A 211 21.20 8.80 2.42
N THR A 212 21.20 8.31 3.66
CA THR A 212 20.83 9.12 4.85
C THR A 212 21.73 10.33 5.06
N ARG A 213 22.90 10.42 4.40
CA ARG A 213 23.79 11.59 4.50
C ARG A 213 23.22 12.82 3.83
N GLU A 214 22.68 12.65 2.62
CA GLU A 214 22.32 13.75 1.74
C GLU A 214 20.81 13.82 1.45
N ASN A 215 20.06 12.74 1.66
CA ASN A 215 18.61 12.74 1.44
C ASN A 215 17.85 12.98 2.76
N PRO A 216 17.22 14.15 2.95
CA PRO A 216 16.37 14.40 4.12
C PRO A 216 15.09 13.56 4.12
N ASN A 217 14.65 13.05 2.96
CA ASN A 217 13.47 12.18 2.82
C ASN A 217 13.86 10.70 2.60
N PHE A 218 15.04 10.30 3.09
CA PHE A 218 15.63 9.00 2.80
C PHE A 218 14.66 7.82 2.99
N VAL A 219 13.98 7.73 4.14
CA VAL A 219 13.13 6.58 4.47
C VAL A 219 11.97 6.42 3.49
N ARG A 220 11.31 7.53 3.14
CA ARG A 220 10.20 7.55 2.17
C ARG A 220 10.67 7.10 0.79
N ASP A 221 11.75 7.72 0.30
CA ASP A 221 12.27 7.45 -1.05
C ASP A 221 12.88 6.04 -1.15
N TYR A 222 13.45 5.52 -0.05
CA TYR A 222 13.95 4.15 0.06
C TYR A 222 12.82 3.13 -0.10
N PHE A 223 11.69 3.30 0.59
CA PHE A 223 10.59 2.35 0.52
C PHE A 223 9.78 2.45 -0.78
N SER A 224 9.63 3.64 -1.37
CA SER A 224 8.95 3.81 -2.66
C SER A 224 9.72 3.17 -3.83
N ALA A 225 11.05 3.17 -3.76
CA ALA A 225 11.89 2.50 -4.75
C ALA A 225 12.08 1.00 -4.47
N SER A 226 11.81 0.51 -3.26
CA SER A 226 12.18 -0.85 -2.88
C SER A 226 11.19 -1.91 -3.34
N ARG A 227 11.61 -2.76 -4.30
CA ARG A 227 10.83 -3.96 -4.69
C ARG A 227 10.56 -4.91 -3.54
N LEU A 228 11.51 -5.04 -2.60
CA LEU A 228 11.39 -5.98 -1.49
C LEU A 228 10.38 -5.46 -0.48
N HIS A 229 10.28 -4.14 -0.36
CA HIS A 229 9.18 -3.51 0.35
C HIS A 229 7.85 -3.75 -0.37
N PHE A 230 7.78 -3.57 -1.69
CA PHE A 230 6.57 -3.86 -2.47
C PHE A 230 6.07 -5.31 -2.28
N ILE A 231 6.94 -6.30 -2.46
CA ILE A 231 6.58 -7.71 -2.26
C ILE A 231 6.27 -7.99 -0.79
N GLY A 232 7.09 -7.48 0.14
CA GLY A 232 6.90 -7.69 1.57
C GLY A 232 5.65 -7.02 2.16
N SER A 233 5.15 -5.95 1.54
CA SER A 233 3.90 -5.27 1.90
C SER A 233 2.67 -5.92 1.29
N PHE A 234 2.82 -6.85 0.34
CA PHE A 234 1.71 -7.56 -0.28
C PHE A 234 0.75 -8.14 0.74
N ARG A 235 1.26 -8.74 1.82
CA ARG A 235 0.40 -9.31 2.88
C ARG A 235 -0.50 -8.27 3.54
N ALA A 236 -0.07 -7.02 3.68
CA ALA A 236 -0.91 -5.94 4.20
C ALA A 236 -1.96 -5.52 3.17
N ARG A 237 -1.57 -5.45 1.89
CA ARG A 237 -2.45 -5.11 0.77
C ARG A 237 -3.43 -6.23 0.41
N TYR A 238 -3.16 -7.47 0.83
CA TYR A 238 -3.93 -8.64 0.48
C TYR A 238 -5.37 -8.60 1.01
N GLU A 239 -5.60 -8.03 2.20
CA GLU A 239 -6.96 -7.85 2.72
C GLU A 239 -7.77 -6.88 1.84
N SER A 240 -7.15 -5.77 1.42
CA SER A 240 -7.74 -4.84 0.46
C SER A 240 -7.97 -5.48 -0.90
N LEU A 241 -7.04 -6.34 -1.34
CA LEU A 241 -7.19 -7.11 -2.57
C LEU A 241 -8.40 -8.04 -2.49
N ILE A 242 -8.53 -8.82 -1.41
CA ILE A 242 -9.70 -9.70 -1.21
C ILE A 242 -10.98 -8.89 -1.19
N ALA A 243 -11.02 -7.75 -0.50
CA ALA A 243 -12.20 -6.90 -0.49
C ALA A 243 -12.58 -6.43 -1.90
N ALA A 244 -11.60 -6.04 -2.71
CA ALA A 244 -11.83 -5.66 -4.11
C ALA A 244 -12.29 -6.83 -4.98
N VAL A 245 -11.68 -8.02 -4.82
CA VAL A 245 -12.11 -9.25 -5.53
C VAL A 245 -13.53 -9.65 -5.12
N ALA A 246 -13.87 -9.53 -3.83
CA ALA A 246 -15.20 -9.83 -3.32
C ALA A 246 -16.26 -8.89 -3.93
N MET A 247 -15.96 -7.59 -3.99
CA MET A 247 -16.80 -6.60 -4.68
C MET A 247 -16.97 -6.92 -6.16
N HIS A 248 -15.88 -7.26 -6.87
CA HIS A 248 -15.92 -7.65 -8.29
C HIS A 248 -16.83 -8.86 -8.53
N ARG A 249 -16.85 -9.82 -7.60
CA ARG A 249 -17.69 -11.01 -7.68
C ARG A 249 -19.10 -10.85 -7.11
N GLY A 250 -19.44 -9.70 -6.53
CA GLY A 250 -20.71 -9.49 -5.84
C GLY A 250 -20.91 -10.38 -4.61
N CYS A 251 -19.83 -10.71 -3.88
CA CYS A 251 -19.86 -11.52 -2.66
C CYS A 251 -19.17 -10.83 -1.48
N SER A 252 -19.28 -11.40 -0.27
CA SER A 252 -18.56 -10.87 0.90
C SER A 252 -17.12 -11.36 0.93
N ALA A 253 -16.18 -10.52 1.41
CA ALA A 253 -14.80 -10.93 1.67
C ALA A 253 -14.71 -12.12 2.63
N SER A 254 -15.66 -12.23 3.57
CA SER A 254 -15.76 -13.38 4.48
C SER A 254 -16.08 -14.69 3.75
N ASP A 255 -16.79 -14.63 2.62
CA ASP A 255 -17.15 -15.83 1.86
C ASP A 255 -15.94 -16.40 1.12
N LEU A 256 -15.09 -15.53 0.57
CA LEU A 256 -13.81 -15.93 -0.07
C LEU A 256 -12.81 -16.51 0.93
N LEU A 257 -12.89 -16.08 2.19
CA LEU A 257 -12.01 -16.53 3.27
C LEU A 257 -12.55 -17.75 4.03
N ARG A 258 -13.82 -18.11 3.83
CA ARG A 258 -14.43 -19.24 4.51
C ARG A 258 -13.98 -20.53 3.86
N THR A 259 -13.16 -21.29 4.57
CA THR A 259 -12.98 -22.71 4.24
C THR A 259 -14.33 -23.40 4.42
N LYS A 260 -14.99 -23.84 3.33
CA LYS A 260 -15.98 -24.91 3.47
C LYS A 260 -15.22 -26.06 4.11
N GLY A 261 -15.55 -26.40 5.35
CA GLY A 261 -14.79 -27.37 6.13
C GLY A 261 -14.84 -28.71 5.42
N THR A 262 -13.78 -29.05 4.70
CA THR A 262 -13.53 -30.40 4.23
C THR A 262 -13.02 -31.16 5.46
N THR A 263 -13.95 -31.62 6.28
CA THR A 263 -13.66 -32.69 7.23
C THR A 263 -13.01 -33.80 6.43
N LYS A 264 -11.85 -34.28 6.90
CA LYS A 264 -11.22 -35.51 6.40
C LYS A 264 -12.26 -36.62 6.43
N GLU A 265 -13.00 -36.83 5.35
CA GLU A 265 -13.53 -38.13 5.06
C GLU A 265 -12.33 -38.97 4.63
N ASN A 266 -12.03 -39.98 5.43
CA ASN A 266 -10.93 -40.89 5.19
C ASN A 266 -11.11 -41.52 3.81
N GLY A 267 -10.35 -41.08 2.80
CA GLY A 267 -10.33 -41.68 1.46
C GLY A 267 -10.21 -40.73 0.27
N VAL A 268 -10.48 -39.42 0.41
CA VAL A 268 -10.36 -38.49 -0.71
C VAL A 268 -8.91 -38.02 -0.87
N MET A 269 -8.33 -38.30 -2.04
CA MET A 269 -6.99 -37.84 -2.42
C MET A 269 -7.04 -36.33 -2.66
N ARG A 270 -6.19 -35.59 -1.95
CA ARG A 270 -6.12 -34.13 -2.09
C ARG A 270 -5.55 -33.75 -3.44
N SER A 271 -6.06 -32.67 -4.02
CA SER A 271 -5.50 -32.08 -5.25
C SER A 271 -5.16 -30.63 -4.99
N ILE A 272 -3.87 -30.33 -4.92
CA ILE A 272 -3.36 -28.97 -4.70
C ILE A 272 -2.72 -28.49 -6.00
N ILE A 273 -3.10 -27.28 -6.44
CA ILE A 273 -2.44 -26.58 -7.53
C ILE A 273 -1.55 -25.49 -6.92
N HIS A 274 -0.31 -25.43 -7.37
CA HIS A 274 0.60 -24.32 -7.13
C HIS A 274 0.80 -23.56 -8.43
N ILE A 275 0.44 -22.28 -8.45
CA ILE A 275 0.52 -21.41 -9.62
C ILE A 275 1.54 -20.32 -9.35
N ASP A 276 2.43 -20.10 -10.31
CA ASP A 276 3.53 -19.13 -10.23
C ASP A 276 3.73 -18.47 -11.61
N MET A 277 3.59 -17.14 -11.66
CA MET A 277 3.79 -16.36 -12.89
C MET A 277 5.24 -16.46 -13.38
N ASP A 278 5.39 -16.60 -14.70
CA ASP A 278 6.71 -16.75 -15.28
C ASP A 278 7.45 -15.42 -15.37
N CYS A 279 8.64 -15.36 -14.77
CA CYS A 279 9.50 -14.17 -14.70
C CYS A 279 8.74 -12.84 -14.46
N PHE A 280 7.73 -12.86 -13.59
CA PHE A 280 6.64 -11.88 -13.43
C PHE A 280 6.96 -10.43 -13.86
N PHE A 281 7.93 -9.76 -13.24
CA PHE A 281 8.23 -8.35 -13.56
C PHE A 281 8.67 -8.10 -15.01
N VAL A 282 9.35 -9.08 -15.64
CA VAL A 282 9.72 -9.03 -17.06
C VAL A 282 8.49 -9.28 -17.92
N SER A 283 7.70 -10.32 -17.60
CA SER A 283 6.49 -10.64 -18.36
C SER A 283 5.50 -9.50 -18.42
N VAL A 284 5.29 -8.79 -17.31
CA VAL A 284 4.43 -7.59 -17.29
C VAL A 284 4.99 -6.47 -18.20
N ALA A 285 6.31 -6.31 -18.26
CA ALA A 285 6.90 -5.34 -19.17
C ALA A 285 6.77 -5.74 -20.65
N VAL A 286 6.97 -7.02 -20.98
CA VAL A 286 6.81 -7.54 -22.34
C VAL A 286 5.35 -7.48 -22.78
N ALA A 287 4.40 -7.79 -21.89
CA ALA A 287 2.97 -7.63 -22.17
C ALA A 287 2.59 -6.17 -22.48
N LYS A 288 3.29 -5.21 -21.88
CA LYS A 288 3.06 -3.78 -22.15
C LYS A 288 3.76 -3.28 -23.42
N ASP A 289 4.92 -3.84 -23.75
CA ASP A 289 5.71 -3.51 -24.93
C ASP A 289 6.16 -4.80 -25.65
N PRO A 290 5.37 -5.27 -26.63
CA PRO A 290 5.66 -6.51 -27.35
C PRO A 290 6.99 -6.49 -28.12
N SER A 291 7.59 -5.32 -28.38
CA SER A 291 8.91 -5.22 -29.03
C SER A 291 10.05 -5.78 -28.18
N LEU A 292 9.79 -6.01 -26.88
CA LEU A 292 10.71 -6.60 -25.92
C LEU A 292 10.71 -8.14 -25.98
N ALA A 293 9.76 -8.78 -26.66
CA ALA A 293 9.69 -10.24 -26.74
C ALA A 293 10.93 -10.85 -27.42
N GLY A 294 11.43 -11.96 -26.88
CA GLY A 294 12.61 -12.67 -27.42
C GLY A 294 13.95 -11.99 -27.13
N ILE A 295 13.96 -10.88 -26.37
CA ILE A 295 15.18 -10.17 -25.99
C ILE A 295 15.58 -10.59 -24.57
N PRO A 296 16.90 -10.83 -24.29
CA PRO A 296 17.37 -11.02 -22.93
C PRO A 296 17.14 -9.78 -22.07
N LEU A 297 16.23 -9.87 -21.12
CA LEU A 297 15.78 -8.74 -20.29
C LEU A 297 15.93 -9.02 -18.81
N VAL A 298 16.22 -7.97 -18.05
CA VAL A 298 16.24 -8.00 -16.59
C VAL A 298 15.56 -6.77 -16.00
N VAL A 299 14.89 -6.97 -14.87
CA VAL A 299 14.36 -5.86 -14.06
C VAL A 299 15.31 -5.55 -12.91
N CYS A 300 15.96 -4.39 -12.98
CA CYS A 300 16.81 -3.87 -11.92
C CYS A 300 16.79 -2.34 -11.92
N HIS A 301 17.21 -1.71 -10.82
CA HIS A 301 17.16 -0.24 -10.73
C HIS A 301 18.15 0.43 -11.67
N GLN A 302 19.38 -0.10 -11.77
CA GLN A 302 20.52 0.49 -12.47
C GLN A 302 21.60 -0.59 -12.73
N HIS A 303 22.65 -0.24 -13.47
CA HIS A 303 23.77 -1.13 -13.83
C HIS A 303 24.58 -1.69 -12.64
N GLY A 304 24.47 -1.11 -11.44
CA GLY A 304 25.04 -1.66 -10.19
C GLY A 304 24.04 -2.44 -9.32
N GLY A 305 22.80 -2.58 -9.78
CA GLY A 305 21.70 -3.18 -9.04
C GLY A 305 21.69 -4.71 -9.07
N GLU A 306 20.98 -5.28 -8.11
CA GLU A 306 20.66 -6.71 -8.08
C GLU A 306 19.43 -6.97 -8.96
N ILE A 307 19.53 -8.00 -9.80
CA ILE A 307 18.48 -8.43 -10.72
C ILE A 307 17.31 -9.02 -9.93
N SER A 308 16.12 -8.48 -10.19
CA SER A 308 14.88 -8.89 -9.52
C SER A 308 14.21 -10.03 -10.25
N SER A 309 14.12 -9.89 -11.57
CA SER A 309 13.58 -10.87 -12.49
C SER A 309 14.43 -10.83 -13.76
N ALA A 310 14.62 -12.00 -14.35
CA ALA A 310 15.32 -12.19 -15.61
C ALA A 310 14.42 -13.00 -16.54
N SER A 311 14.40 -12.62 -17.82
CA SER A 311 13.70 -13.32 -18.90
C SER A 311 14.28 -14.72 -19.11
N TYR A 312 13.55 -15.63 -19.76
CA TYR A 312 14.05 -16.98 -19.98
C TYR A 312 15.23 -16.99 -20.98
N GLU A 313 15.23 -16.09 -21.95
CA GLU A 313 16.33 -15.85 -22.88
C GLU A 313 17.62 -15.42 -22.15
N ALA A 314 17.49 -14.67 -21.05
CA ALA A 314 18.61 -14.33 -20.19
C ALA A 314 19.03 -15.51 -19.29
N ARG A 315 18.07 -16.28 -18.78
CA ARG A 315 18.32 -17.47 -17.93
C ARG A 315 19.05 -18.59 -18.65
N GLU A 316 18.74 -18.81 -19.93
CA GLU A 316 19.45 -19.75 -20.80
C GLU A 316 20.94 -19.43 -20.89
N LYS A 317 21.30 -18.14 -20.82
CA LYS A 317 22.69 -17.66 -20.78
C LYS A 317 23.31 -17.65 -19.38
N GLY A 318 22.61 -18.18 -18.39
CA GLY A 318 23.07 -18.29 -17.01
C GLY A 318 22.75 -17.09 -16.11
N VAL A 319 22.06 -16.06 -16.61
CA VAL A 319 21.62 -14.93 -15.78
C VAL A 319 20.52 -15.38 -14.83
N ARG A 320 20.59 -14.99 -13.56
CA ARG A 320 19.61 -15.40 -12.54
C ARG A 320 19.11 -14.23 -11.71
N ALA A 321 17.90 -14.35 -11.17
CA ALA A 321 17.44 -13.45 -10.12
C ALA A 321 18.39 -13.52 -8.91
N GLY A 322 18.65 -12.37 -8.28
CA GLY A 322 19.63 -12.24 -7.20
C GLY A 322 21.07 -11.97 -7.67
N MET A 323 21.39 -12.12 -8.96
CA MET A 323 22.71 -11.78 -9.50
C MET A 323 22.89 -10.26 -9.64
N PHE A 324 24.11 -9.74 -9.49
CA PHE A 324 24.38 -8.33 -9.80
C PHE A 324 24.40 -8.11 -11.31
N PHE A 325 23.85 -6.98 -11.77
CA PHE A 325 23.81 -6.67 -13.20
C PHE A 325 25.21 -6.68 -13.83
N ARG A 326 26.23 -6.15 -13.14
CA ARG A 326 27.63 -6.18 -13.60
C ARG A 326 28.16 -7.59 -13.87
N GLU A 327 27.71 -8.58 -13.10
CA GLU A 327 28.09 -9.98 -13.30
C GLU A 327 27.29 -10.60 -14.44
N ALA A 328 26.00 -10.29 -14.51
CA ALA A 328 25.10 -10.79 -15.56
C ALA A 328 25.50 -10.33 -16.96
N VAL A 329 25.98 -9.08 -17.11
CA VAL A 329 26.47 -8.57 -18.42
C VAL A 329 27.69 -9.34 -18.92
N LYS A 330 28.52 -9.88 -18.02
CA LYS A 330 29.66 -10.73 -18.43
C LYS A 330 29.17 -12.05 -19.06
N LEU A 331 28.01 -12.54 -18.65
CA LEU A 331 27.38 -13.75 -19.18
C LEU A 331 26.55 -13.45 -20.43
N CYS A 332 25.93 -12.27 -20.50
CA CYS A 332 25.05 -11.84 -21.59
C CYS A 332 25.33 -10.36 -21.92
N PRO A 333 26.24 -10.04 -22.85
CA PRO A 333 26.61 -8.66 -23.20
C PRO A 333 25.46 -7.83 -23.79
N GLU A 334 24.47 -8.47 -24.41
CA GLU A 334 23.28 -7.85 -25.02
C GLU A 334 22.12 -7.64 -24.03
N LEU A 335 22.34 -7.93 -22.75
CA LEU A 335 21.32 -7.88 -21.69
C LEU A 335 20.76 -6.47 -21.51
N LYS A 336 19.43 -6.33 -21.63
CA LYS A 336 18.74 -5.04 -21.47
C LYS A 336 18.05 -4.90 -20.13
N ILE A 337 18.12 -3.69 -19.57
CA ILE A 337 17.43 -3.34 -18.32
C ILE A 337 16.04 -2.82 -18.64
N VAL A 338 15.05 -3.28 -17.88
CA VAL A 338 13.71 -2.71 -17.79
C VAL A 338 13.48 -2.16 -16.39
N THR A 339 12.88 -0.98 -16.30
CA THR A 339 12.57 -0.33 -15.03
C THR A 339 11.33 -0.94 -14.37
N TYR A 340 11.24 -0.83 -13.04
CA TYR A 340 10.07 -1.30 -12.31
C TYR A 340 8.80 -0.52 -12.68
N ARG A 341 7.68 -1.24 -12.74
CA ARG A 341 6.34 -0.71 -13.00
C ARG A 341 5.37 -1.20 -11.92
N PHE A 342 5.51 -0.68 -10.70
CA PHE A 342 4.78 -1.18 -9.53
C PHE A 342 3.26 -1.15 -9.71
N GLU A 343 2.71 -0.10 -10.33
CA GLU A 343 1.28 0.01 -10.63
C GLU A 343 0.79 -1.10 -11.58
N ASP A 344 1.56 -1.40 -12.64
CA ASP A 344 1.21 -2.51 -13.54
C ASP A 344 1.27 -3.86 -12.83
N TYR A 345 2.24 -4.05 -11.91
CA TYR A 345 2.33 -5.28 -11.11
C TYR A 345 1.11 -5.44 -10.20
N GLU A 346 0.62 -4.38 -9.57
CA GLU A 346 -0.59 -4.42 -8.75
C GLU A 346 -1.83 -4.74 -9.59
N ARG A 347 -1.97 -4.12 -10.75
CA ARG A 347 -3.08 -4.37 -11.68
C ARG A 347 -3.13 -5.84 -12.11
N VAL A 348 -1.99 -6.38 -12.55
CA VAL A 348 -1.91 -7.80 -12.95
C VAL A 348 -2.15 -8.72 -11.74
N THR A 349 -1.61 -8.38 -10.56
CA THR A 349 -1.89 -9.12 -9.31
C THR A 349 -3.40 -9.19 -9.03
N PHE A 350 -4.11 -8.09 -9.20
CA PHE A 350 -5.57 -8.08 -9.01
C PHE A 350 -6.28 -9.04 -9.97
N GLN A 351 -5.95 -8.98 -11.26
CA GLN A 351 -6.54 -9.84 -12.28
C GLN A 351 -6.31 -11.34 -11.99
N ILE A 352 -5.06 -11.73 -11.67
CA ILE A 352 -4.77 -13.15 -11.40
C ILE A 352 -5.53 -13.67 -10.17
N TYR A 353 -5.68 -12.85 -9.12
CA TYR A 353 -6.40 -13.26 -7.92
C TYR A 353 -7.91 -13.31 -8.13
N CYS A 354 -8.49 -12.47 -9.00
CA CYS A 354 -9.88 -12.65 -9.46
C CYS A 354 -10.07 -14.05 -10.07
N ILE A 355 -9.20 -14.44 -11.00
CA ILE A 355 -9.23 -15.76 -11.66
C ILE A 355 -9.09 -16.90 -10.63
N PHE A 356 -8.15 -16.78 -9.68
CA PHE A 356 -7.94 -17.82 -8.66
C PHE A 356 -9.18 -18.05 -7.81
N TYR A 357 -9.82 -16.98 -7.34
CA TYR A 357 -11.01 -17.12 -6.51
C TYR A 357 -12.21 -17.61 -7.32
N GLU A 358 -12.31 -17.28 -8.60
CA GLU A 358 -13.36 -17.80 -9.48
C GLU A 358 -13.32 -19.31 -9.65
N LEU A 359 -12.12 -19.89 -9.72
CA LEU A 359 -11.92 -21.29 -10.09
C LEU A 359 -11.50 -22.21 -8.93
N SER A 360 -11.23 -21.66 -7.74
CA SER A 360 -10.91 -22.45 -6.55
C SER A 360 -11.66 -21.97 -5.30
N PRO A 361 -12.19 -22.91 -4.49
CA PRO A 361 -12.85 -22.57 -3.23
C PRO A 361 -11.88 -22.09 -2.14
N VAL A 362 -10.60 -22.46 -2.20
CA VAL A 362 -9.62 -22.16 -1.15
C VAL A 362 -8.32 -21.73 -1.80
N VAL A 363 -7.98 -20.45 -1.64
CA VAL A 363 -6.76 -19.84 -2.19
C VAL A 363 -5.86 -19.38 -1.04
N GLU A 364 -4.65 -19.90 -0.95
CA GLU A 364 -3.59 -19.35 -0.09
C GLU A 364 -2.66 -18.48 -0.91
N ALA A 365 -2.75 -17.17 -0.71
CA ALA A 365 -1.80 -16.21 -1.27
C ALA A 365 -0.39 -16.38 -0.69
N VAL A 366 0.59 -16.59 -1.56
CA VAL A 366 2.01 -16.68 -1.19
C VAL A 366 2.71 -15.34 -1.44
N SER A 367 2.54 -14.79 -2.65
CA SER A 367 3.12 -13.51 -3.08
C SER A 367 2.16 -12.80 -4.07
N VAL A 368 2.64 -11.69 -4.64
CA VAL A 368 1.95 -10.94 -5.72
C VAL A 368 1.71 -11.78 -6.98
N ASP A 369 2.43 -12.88 -7.15
CA ASP A 369 2.49 -13.66 -8.38
C ASP A 369 2.46 -15.18 -8.16
N GLU A 370 2.25 -15.62 -6.92
CA GLU A 370 2.30 -17.02 -6.50
C GLU A 370 1.17 -17.35 -5.51
N ALA A 371 0.48 -18.47 -5.73
CA ALA A 371 -0.60 -18.95 -4.85
C ALA A 371 -0.70 -20.48 -4.83
N PHE A 372 -1.23 -21.00 -3.71
CA PHE A 372 -1.71 -22.39 -3.63
C PHE A 372 -3.24 -22.41 -3.69
N LEU A 373 -3.80 -23.31 -4.47
CA LEU A 373 -5.23 -23.51 -4.63
C LEU A 373 -5.54 -24.95 -4.21
N ASP A 374 -6.50 -25.13 -3.30
CA ASP A 374 -7.06 -26.45 -3.02
C ASP A 374 -8.25 -26.67 -3.96
N VAL A 375 -8.15 -27.70 -4.80
CA VAL A 375 -9.17 -28.07 -5.79
C VAL A 375 -9.69 -29.48 -5.57
N THR A 376 -9.47 -30.04 -4.37
CA THR A 376 -9.86 -31.42 -4.03
C THR A 376 -11.33 -31.72 -4.35
N ASP A 377 -12.23 -30.78 -4.04
CA ASP A 377 -13.68 -30.90 -4.30
C ASP A 377 -14.17 -29.90 -5.36
N ALA A 378 -13.27 -29.41 -6.22
CA ALA A 378 -13.60 -28.45 -7.26
C ALA A 378 -13.59 -29.11 -8.64
N ASP A 379 -14.53 -28.70 -9.48
CA ASP A 379 -14.51 -28.98 -10.91
C ASP A 379 -14.86 -27.70 -11.67
N LEU A 380 -14.57 -27.69 -12.97
CA LEU A 380 -14.92 -26.57 -13.83
C LEU A 380 -16.44 -26.44 -13.98
N PRO A 381 -16.96 -25.19 -14.03
CA PRO A 381 -18.32 -24.90 -14.45
C PRO A 381 -18.66 -25.57 -15.80
N GLN A 382 -19.91 -26.05 -15.92
CA GLN A 382 -20.37 -26.86 -17.06
C GLN A 382 -20.30 -26.11 -18.40
N ASP A 383 -20.51 -24.79 -18.37
CA ASP A 383 -20.35 -23.89 -19.50
C ASP A 383 -18.90 -23.82 -19.99
N ILE A 384 -17.92 -23.78 -19.09
CA ILE A 384 -16.50 -23.84 -19.46
C ILE A 384 -16.15 -25.21 -20.07
N LEU A 385 -16.65 -26.30 -19.48
CA LEU A 385 -16.46 -27.64 -20.03
C LEU A 385 -17.08 -27.80 -21.43
N ALA A 386 -18.25 -27.19 -21.67
CA ALA A 386 -18.89 -27.20 -22.98
C ALA A 386 -18.11 -26.37 -24.02
N ALA A 387 -17.48 -25.27 -23.60
CA ALA A 387 -16.66 -24.42 -24.47
C ALA A 387 -15.30 -25.04 -24.83
N MET A 388 -14.81 -26.01 -24.04
CA MET A 388 -13.49 -26.62 -24.21
C MET A 388 -13.58 -28.16 -24.16
N PRO A 389 -14.12 -28.82 -25.21
CA PRO A 389 -14.37 -30.26 -25.24
C PRO A 389 -13.10 -31.10 -25.06
N GLU A 390 -11.93 -30.55 -25.43
CA GLU A 390 -10.64 -31.23 -25.26
C GLU A 390 -10.30 -31.51 -23.79
N LEU A 391 -10.92 -30.78 -22.85
CA LEU A 391 -10.69 -30.95 -21.43
C LEU A 391 -11.35 -32.22 -20.86
N SER A 392 -12.40 -32.76 -21.48
CA SER A 392 -13.23 -33.82 -20.87
C SER A 392 -12.45 -35.09 -20.46
N ASN A 393 -11.32 -35.38 -21.12
CA ASN A 393 -10.48 -36.56 -20.85
C ASN A 393 -9.34 -36.32 -19.84
N MET A 394 -9.19 -35.09 -19.33
CA MET A 394 -8.11 -34.70 -18.43
C MET A 394 -8.58 -34.71 -16.97
N PRO A 395 -7.75 -35.03 -15.96
CA PRO A 395 -8.15 -34.98 -14.55
C PRO A 395 -8.66 -33.59 -14.12
N PRO A 396 -9.63 -33.47 -13.20
CA PRO A 396 -10.22 -32.18 -12.80
C PRO A 396 -9.20 -31.11 -12.44
N ALA A 397 -8.19 -31.45 -11.63
CA ALA A 397 -7.16 -30.51 -11.21
C ALA A 397 -6.30 -30.01 -12.39
N GLU A 398 -6.00 -30.88 -13.37
CA GLU A 398 -5.28 -30.50 -14.58
C GLU A 398 -6.10 -29.58 -15.48
N ARG A 399 -7.41 -29.83 -15.60
CA ARG A 399 -8.33 -28.96 -16.36
C ARG A 399 -8.39 -27.57 -15.73
N ILE A 400 -8.58 -27.50 -14.40
CA ILE A 400 -8.61 -26.24 -13.66
C ILE A 400 -7.30 -25.48 -13.83
N ALA A 401 -6.15 -26.15 -13.69
CA ALA A 401 -4.84 -25.53 -13.90
C ALA A 401 -4.69 -24.95 -15.31
N LEU A 402 -5.10 -25.70 -16.34
CA LEU A 402 -5.03 -25.27 -17.73
C LEU A 402 -5.94 -24.06 -17.99
N THR A 403 -7.17 -24.09 -17.48
CA THR A 403 -8.12 -22.96 -17.59
C THR A 403 -7.57 -21.71 -16.91
N ILE A 404 -7.02 -21.85 -15.70
CA ILE A 404 -6.40 -20.70 -15.01
C ILE A 404 -5.25 -20.13 -15.85
N ARG A 405 -4.35 -20.98 -16.36
CA ARG A 405 -3.22 -20.52 -17.18
C ARG A 405 -3.66 -19.82 -18.46
N ARG A 406 -4.66 -20.35 -19.18
CA ARG A 406 -5.23 -19.73 -20.38
C ARG A 406 -5.82 -18.36 -20.06
N ARG A 407 -6.68 -18.27 -19.04
CA ARG A 407 -7.30 -17.01 -18.63
C ARG A 407 -6.29 -15.97 -18.18
N ILE A 408 -5.26 -16.37 -17.42
CA ILE A 408 -4.16 -15.47 -17.05
C ILE A 408 -3.48 -14.92 -18.31
N ALA A 409 -3.14 -15.79 -19.27
CA ALA A 409 -2.49 -15.36 -20.51
C ALA A 409 -3.39 -14.42 -21.34
N GLU A 410 -4.69 -14.71 -21.43
CA GLU A 410 -5.68 -13.90 -22.16
C GLU A 410 -5.93 -12.54 -21.51
N GLU A 411 -6.14 -12.50 -20.19
CA GLU A 411 -6.51 -11.28 -19.46
C GLU A 411 -5.31 -10.37 -19.14
N THR A 412 -4.10 -10.94 -19.02
CA THR A 412 -2.91 -10.20 -18.56
C THR A 412 -1.79 -10.13 -19.59
N GLY A 413 -1.83 -10.95 -20.64
CA GLY A 413 -0.73 -11.12 -21.60
C GLY A 413 0.52 -11.79 -21.01
N CYS A 414 0.46 -12.28 -19.76
CA CYS A 414 1.61 -12.84 -19.06
C CYS A 414 1.52 -14.38 -18.96
N PRO A 415 2.61 -15.12 -19.22
CA PRO A 415 2.64 -16.55 -19.02
C PRO A 415 2.65 -16.93 -17.53
N SER A 416 2.08 -18.09 -17.22
CA SER A 416 2.13 -18.70 -15.90
C SER A 416 2.36 -20.20 -16.00
N SER A 417 2.98 -20.75 -14.96
CA SER A 417 3.21 -22.18 -14.83
C SER A 417 2.48 -22.75 -13.62
N ALA A 418 1.97 -23.97 -13.75
CA ALA A 418 1.20 -24.64 -12.72
C ALA A 418 1.76 -26.02 -12.38
N GLY A 419 1.86 -26.33 -11.10
CA GLY A 419 2.23 -27.65 -10.60
C GLY A 419 1.09 -28.24 -9.81
N ILE A 420 0.78 -29.51 -10.03
CA ILE A 420 -0.33 -30.19 -9.38
C ILE A 420 0.24 -31.38 -8.61
N GLY A 421 -0.21 -31.57 -7.38
CA GLY A 421 0.20 -32.72 -6.57
C GLY A 421 -0.69 -32.92 -5.34
N ALA A 422 -0.46 -34.04 -4.64
CA ALA A 422 -1.29 -34.43 -3.50
C ALA A 422 -1.13 -33.55 -2.24
N ASN A 423 -0.08 -32.73 -2.20
CA ASN A 423 0.17 -31.78 -1.12
C ASN A 423 0.95 -30.56 -1.64
N LYS A 424 1.11 -29.54 -0.78
CA LYS A 424 1.74 -28.26 -1.15
C LYS A 424 3.20 -28.41 -1.58
N LEU A 425 3.95 -29.31 -0.94
CA LEU A 425 5.34 -29.58 -1.31
C LEU A 425 5.40 -30.13 -2.74
N LEU A 426 4.66 -31.19 -3.03
CA LEU A 426 4.65 -31.83 -4.35
C LEU A 426 4.15 -30.88 -5.44
N ALA A 427 3.08 -30.14 -5.18
CA ALA A 427 2.56 -29.14 -6.11
C ALA A 427 3.62 -28.07 -6.46
N ARG A 428 4.33 -27.53 -5.46
CA ARG A 428 5.40 -26.55 -5.71
C ARG A 428 6.59 -27.15 -6.47
N LEU A 429 6.99 -28.38 -6.14
CA LEU A 429 8.06 -29.07 -6.87
C LEU A 429 7.66 -29.39 -8.32
N ALA A 430 6.39 -29.70 -8.56
CA ALA A 430 5.82 -29.88 -9.89
C ALA A 430 5.86 -28.59 -10.70
N THR A 431 5.57 -27.43 -10.09
CA THR A 431 5.66 -26.12 -10.79
C THR A 431 7.08 -25.83 -11.26
N LYS A 432 8.09 -26.21 -10.47
CA LYS A 432 9.49 -26.03 -10.86
C LYS A 432 9.83 -26.81 -12.13
N ARG A 433 9.29 -28.02 -12.29
CA ARG A 433 9.42 -28.84 -13.52
C ARG A 433 8.56 -28.30 -14.67
N ALA A 434 7.42 -27.68 -14.36
CA ALA A 434 6.50 -27.14 -15.35
C ALA A 434 7.01 -25.86 -16.03
N LYS A 435 7.89 -25.08 -15.38
CA LYS A 435 8.41 -23.82 -15.92
C LYS A 435 9.36 -24.05 -17.11
N PRO A 436 9.31 -23.21 -18.17
CA PRO A 436 8.40 -22.07 -18.40
C PRO A 436 7.08 -22.43 -19.09
N ASN A 437 6.06 -21.61 -18.86
CA ASN A 437 4.73 -21.62 -19.49
C ASN A 437 4.17 -23.03 -19.68
N GLY A 438 4.20 -23.84 -18.64
CA GLY A 438 3.77 -25.23 -18.67
C GLY A 438 2.92 -25.60 -17.46
N GLN A 439 2.38 -26.82 -17.50
CA GLN A 439 1.83 -27.45 -16.31
C GLN A 439 2.37 -28.85 -16.16
N PHE A 440 2.49 -29.31 -14.91
CA PHE A 440 2.94 -30.66 -14.62
C PHE A 440 2.09 -31.24 -13.48
N TYR A 441 1.47 -32.39 -13.75
CA TYR A 441 0.80 -33.18 -12.73
C TYR A 441 1.76 -34.24 -12.21
N LEU A 442 2.10 -34.14 -10.92
CA LEU A 442 2.92 -35.12 -10.25
C LEU A 442 2.00 -36.09 -9.50
N SER A 443 1.77 -37.26 -10.10
CA SER A 443 1.02 -38.35 -9.48
C SER A 443 1.73 -38.89 -8.24
N ASP A 444 1.01 -39.58 -7.35
CA ASP A 444 1.58 -40.12 -6.12
C ASP A 444 2.60 -41.23 -6.40
N GLU A 445 2.40 -41.99 -7.48
CA GLU A 445 3.32 -43.04 -7.93
C GLU A 445 4.64 -42.42 -8.43
N GLU A 446 4.57 -41.35 -9.22
CA GLU A 446 5.75 -40.66 -9.74
C GLU A 446 6.46 -39.83 -8.67
N ALA A 447 5.73 -39.33 -7.67
CA ALA A 447 6.25 -38.47 -6.61
C ALA A 447 7.40 -39.12 -5.83
N VAL A 448 7.31 -40.43 -5.56
CA VAL A 448 8.33 -41.16 -4.79
C VAL A 448 9.68 -41.09 -5.48
N GLN A 449 9.73 -41.46 -6.76
CA GLN A 449 10.97 -41.46 -7.53
C GLN A 449 11.44 -40.03 -7.83
N TYR A 450 10.52 -39.16 -8.21
CA TYR A 450 10.83 -37.77 -8.53
C TYR A 450 11.47 -37.03 -7.35
N VAL A 451 10.94 -37.20 -6.13
CA VAL A 451 11.53 -36.60 -4.94
C VAL A 451 12.88 -37.22 -4.62
N ALA A 452 13.03 -38.55 -4.70
CA ALA A 452 14.31 -39.22 -4.43
C ALA A 452 15.43 -38.68 -5.35
N ASP A 453 15.11 -38.42 -6.62
CA ASP A 453 16.08 -37.97 -7.60
C ASP A 453 16.47 -36.49 -7.49
N LEU A 454 15.69 -35.71 -6.74
CA LEU A 454 15.82 -34.26 -6.65
C LEU A 454 17.09 -33.84 -5.88
N PRO A 455 17.84 -32.83 -6.36
CA PRO A 455 18.90 -32.20 -5.57
C PRO A 455 18.35 -31.64 -4.26
N VAL A 456 19.04 -31.84 -3.14
CA VAL A 456 18.52 -31.44 -1.82
C VAL A 456 18.34 -29.93 -1.69
N ARG A 457 19.14 -29.15 -2.41
CA ARG A 457 19.02 -27.67 -2.46
C ARG A 457 17.72 -27.19 -3.09
N ASP A 458 17.02 -28.06 -3.82
CA ASP A 458 15.75 -27.75 -4.45
C ASP A 458 14.55 -28.01 -3.52
N LEU A 459 14.77 -28.67 -2.38
CA LEU A 459 13.74 -28.84 -1.37
C LEU A 459 13.42 -27.48 -0.70
N PRO A 460 12.13 -27.14 -0.55
CA PRO A 460 11.73 -25.97 0.22
C PRO A 460 12.28 -26.01 1.65
N GLY A 461 12.92 -24.92 2.07
CA GLY A 461 13.54 -24.80 3.40
C GLY A 461 15.03 -25.13 3.44
N VAL A 462 15.61 -25.65 2.35
CA VAL A 462 17.07 -25.84 2.22
C VAL A 462 17.71 -24.60 1.59
N GLY A 463 18.04 -23.61 2.43
CA GLY A 463 18.83 -22.45 2.00
C GLY A 463 20.34 -22.73 1.98
N TRP A 464 21.15 -21.72 1.65
CA TRP A 464 22.62 -21.82 1.58
C TRP A 464 23.28 -22.44 2.82
N SER A 465 22.85 -22.05 4.04
CA SER A 465 23.42 -22.58 5.28
C SER A 465 23.10 -24.06 5.48
N THR A 466 21.82 -24.45 5.36
CA THR A 466 21.39 -25.84 5.48
C THR A 466 22.00 -26.70 4.38
N GLY A 467 22.03 -26.20 3.15
CA GLY A 467 22.63 -26.88 2.00
C GLY A 467 24.14 -27.09 2.17
N GLY A 468 24.87 -26.12 2.74
CA GLY A 468 26.29 -26.26 3.06
C GLY A 468 26.54 -27.36 4.10
N LYS A 469 25.79 -27.35 5.21
CA LYS A 469 25.86 -28.40 6.25
C LYS A 469 25.56 -29.80 5.72
N LEU A 470 24.59 -29.93 4.81
CA LEU A 470 24.24 -31.21 4.20
C LEU A 470 25.33 -31.67 3.22
N GLN A 471 25.92 -30.74 2.46
CA GLN A 471 27.03 -31.04 1.58
C GLN A 471 28.27 -31.53 2.34
N GLU A 472 28.57 -30.95 3.51
CA GLU A 472 29.63 -31.42 4.42
C GLU A 472 29.40 -32.87 4.90
N LEU A 473 28.14 -33.32 4.96
CA LEU A 473 27.77 -34.71 5.26
C LEU A 473 27.77 -35.63 4.02
N GLY A 474 28.15 -35.12 2.86
CA GLY A 474 28.11 -35.83 1.57
C GLY A 474 26.68 -36.09 1.09
N VAL A 475 25.73 -35.22 1.43
CA VAL A 475 24.33 -35.32 1.00
C VAL A 475 24.10 -34.30 -0.12
N GLU A 476 23.89 -34.81 -1.34
CA GLU A 476 23.63 -33.97 -2.52
C GLU A 476 22.22 -34.15 -3.06
N ARG A 477 21.68 -35.37 -3.01
CA ARG A 477 20.36 -35.74 -3.51
C ARG A 477 19.43 -36.21 -2.38
N CYS A 478 18.13 -36.18 -2.63
CA CYS A 478 17.15 -36.50 -1.61
C CYS A 478 17.19 -37.97 -1.20
N ASP A 479 17.60 -38.88 -2.06
CA ASP A 479 17.87 -40.28 -1.72
C ASP A 479 19.03 -40.42 -0.70
N ASP A 480 20.10 -39.64 -0.83
CA ASP A 480 21.16 -39.57 0.19
C ASP A 480 20.61 -39.10 1.54
N LEU A 481 19.73 -38.10 1.49
CA LEU A 481 19.08 -37.53 2.67
C LEU A 481 18.09 -38.52 3.30
N GLN A 482 17.38 -39.32 2.51
CA GLN A 482 16.48 -40.37 2.99
C GLN A 482 17.22 -41.44 3.78
N ARG A 483 18.51 -41.69 3.51
CA ARG A 483 19.34 -42.65 4.27
C ARG A 483 19.73 -42.15 5.66
N ARG A 484 19.51 -40.87 5.98
CA ARG A 484 19.84 -40.28 7.29
C ARG A 484 18.70 -40.48 8.27
N SER A 485 19.06 -40.72 9.54
CA SER A 485 18.06 -40.83 10.60
C SER A 485 17.48 -39.46 10.95
N LEU A 486 16.24 -39.45 11.45
CA LEU A 486 15.62 -38.23 11.96
C LEU A 486 16.50 -37.55 13.04
N SER A 487 17.07 -38.32 13.96
CA SER A 487 17.94 -37.81 15.02
C SER A 487 19.20 -37.10 14.50
N GLN A 488 19.82 -37.62 13.44
CA GLN A 488 20.98 -36.98 12.80
C GLN A 488 20.59 -35.62 12.20
N LEU A 489 19.45 -35.55 11.51
CA LEU A 489 18.98 -34.31 10.90
C LEU A 489 18.59 -33.28 11.98
N GLN A 490 17.92 -33.71 13.04
CA GLN A 490 17.57 -32.85 14.17
C GLN A 490 18.80 -32.30 14.89
N ALA A 491 19.85 -33.10 15.05
CA ALA A 491 21.13 -32.64 15.61
C ALA A 491 21.81 -31.59 14.73
N LEU A 492 21.67 -31.68 13.39
CA LEU A 492 22.33 -30.79 12.44
C LEU A 492 21.65 -29.43 12.28
N VAL A 493 20.32 -29.42 12.17
CA VAL A 493 19.52 -28.24 11.80
C VAL A 493 18.47 -27.85 12.83
N GLY A 494 18.39 -28.58 13.94
CA GLY A 494 17.41 -28.41 15.00
C GLY A 494 16.18 -29.30 14.82
N GLU A 495 15.44 -29.54 15.90
CA GLU A 495 14.32 -30.49 15.98
C GLU A 495 13.26 -30.29 14.87
N LYS A 496 12.70 -29.08 14.76
CA LYS A 496 11.63 -28.77 13.81
C LYS A 496 12.08 -28.81 12.36
N ASN A 497 13.26 -28.26 12.08
CA ASN A 497 13.79 -28.23 10.72
C ASN A 497 14.22 -29.63 10.28
N GLY A 498 14.78 -30.43 11.20
CA GLY A 498 15.18 -31.80 10.95
C GLY A 498 13.97 -32.68 10.63
N GLU A 499 12.87 -32.54 11.39
CA GLU A 499 11.61 -33.23 11.09
C GLU A 499 11.02 -32.79 9.75
N SER A 500 10.94 -31.48 9.50
CA SER A 500 10.43 -30.97 8.23
C SER A 500 11.25 -31.47 7.03
N LEU A 501 12.58 -31.52 7.17
CA LEU A 501 13.49 -31.99 6.13
C LEU A 501 13.34 -33.50 5.90
N TYR A 502 13.26 -34.28 6.98
CA TYR A 502 13.07 -35.74 6.94
C TYR A 502 11.78 -36.14 6.21
N ARG A 503 10.70 -35.37 6.41
CA ARG A 503 9.41 -35.58 5.73
C ARG A 503 9.44 -35.08 4.30
N ALA A 504 10.01 -33.90 4.06
CA ALA A 504 10.06 -33.30 2.73
C ALA A 504 10.87 -34.13 1.73
N CYS A 505 11.99 -34.73 2.14
CA CYS A 505 12.76 -35.60 1.25
C CYS A 505 12.05 -36.91 0.89
N ARG A 506 10.86 -37.17 1.45
CA ARG A 506 9.98 -38.32 1.15
C ARG A 506 8.66 -37.87 0.51
N GLY A 507 8.56 -36.62 0.07
CA GLY A 507 7.34 -36.07 -0.54
C GLY A 507 6.19 -35.82 0.43
N GLN A 508 6.44 -35.87 1.74
CA GLN A 508 5.40 -35.78 2.77
C GLN A 508 5.26 -34.34 3.28
N ASP A 509 4.06 -33.77 3.12
CA ASP A 509 3.66 -32.48 3.71
C ASP A 509 2.19 -32.56 4.18
N ASP A 510 1.93 -32.24 5.44
CA ASP A 510 0.60 -32.25 6.05
C ASP A 510 -0.06 -30.86 6.11
N LYS A 511 0.67 -29.80 5.69
CA LYS A 511 0.17 -28.43 5.69
C LYS A 511 -1.01 -28.29 4.73
N GLN A 512 -2.11 -27.77 5.26
CA GLN A 512 -3.27 -27.38 4.46
C GLN A 512 -3.04 -26.03 3.75
N VAL A 513 -3.77 -25.83 2.66
CA VAL A 513 -3.94 -24.52 2.03
C VAL A 513 -4.80 -23.67 2.96
N GLN A 514 -4.28 -22.53 3.40
CA GLN A 514 -4.95 -21.64 4.34
C GLN A 514 -5.26 -20.29 3.69
N PRO A 515 -6.53 -19.87 3.61
CA PRO A 515 -6.91 -18.58 3.01
C PRO A 515 -6.18 -17.38 3.61
N MET A 516 -5.99 -17.40 4.92
CA MET A 516 -5.30 -16.33 5.63
C MET A 516 -4.49 -16.85 6.81
N LYS A 517 -3.23 -16.45 6.88
CA LYS A 517 -2.38 -16.63 8.06
C LYS A 517 -2.42 -15.39 8.95
N VAL A 518 -2.59 -15.59 10.24
CA VAL A 518 -2.54 -14.48 11.20
C VAL A 518 -1.12 -13.91 11.26
N ARG A 519 -1.00 -12.59 11.09
CA ARG A 519 0.28 -11.90 11.14
C ARG A 519 0.77 -11.78 12.59
N LYS A 520 2.04 -12.12 12.82
CA LYS A 520 2.64 -12.17 14.17
C LYS A 520 3.51 -10.95 14.49
N SER A 521 3.99 -10.26 13.46
CA SER A 521 4.80 -9.05 13.60
C SER A 521 4.67 -8.13 12.39
N LEU A 522 4.96 -6.86 12.62
CA LEU A 522 4.97 -5.76 11.66
C LEU A 522 6.26 -4.97 11.83
N GLY A 523 6.83 -4.46 10.75
CA GLY A 523 8.11 -3.75 10.85
C GLY A 523 8.55 -3.10 9.55
N ALA A 524 9.65 -2.36 9.66
CA ALA A 524 10.32 -1.67 8.58
C ALA A 524 11.83 -1.77 8.80
N GLU A 525 12.58 -2.04 7.73
CA GLU A 525 14.02 -2.20 7.78
C GLU A 525 14.66 -1.50 6.58
N ALA A 526 15.71 -0.71 6.84
CA ALA A 526 16.55 -0.12 5.82
C ALA A 526 18.01 -0.53 6.06
N SER A 527 18.60 -1.22 5.09
CA SER A 527 19.96 -1.78 5.15
C SER A 527 20.81 -1.44 3.91
N TRP A 528 20.36 -0.48 3.10
CA TRP A 528 21.11 0.08 1.99
C TRP A 528 21.00 1.60 2.04
N GLY A 529 22.09 2.33 1.79
CA GLY A 529 22.11 3.80 1.83
C GLY A 529 22.22 4.40 3.24
N VAL A 530 22.32 3.59 4.31
CA VAL A 530 22.47 4.10 5.67
C VAL A 530 23.94 4.47 5.94
N ARG A 531 24.21 5.77 6.08
CA ARG A 531 25.52 6.40 6.26
C ARG A 531 25.37 7.67 7.11
N PHE A 532 26.26 7.86 8.08
CA PHE A 532 26.33 9.06 8.91
C PHE A 532 27.80 9.50 9.08
N TYR A 533 28.02 10.74 9.51
CA TYR A 533 29.28 11.22 10.07
C TYR A 533 29.31 11.01 11.60
N GLU A 534 30.48 11.21 12.20
CA GLU A 534 30.71 10.91 13.61
C GLU A 534 29.89 11.78 14.57
N ASP A 535 29.67 13.04 14.20
CA ASP A 535 28.91 14.04 14.94
C ASP A 535 27.39 14.00 14.65
N GLU A 536 26.93 13.12 13.75
CA GLU A 536 25.54 13.07 13.27
C GLU A 536 24.62 12.18 14.12
N GLY A 537 24.84 12.12 15.44
CA GLY A 537 24.00 11.34 16.36
C GLY A 537 22.51 11.75 16.34
N LEU A 538 22.23 13.04 16.17
CA LEU A 538 20.85 13.54 16.06
C LEU A 538 20.17 13.09 14.76
N LYS A 539 20.86 13.17 13.61
CA LYS A 539 20.33 12.68 12.33
C LYS A 539 20.08 11.17 12.37
N MET A 540 20.92 10.42 13.09
CA MET A 540 20.68 9.01 13.33
C MET A 540 19.38 8.76 14.11
N HIS A 541 19.06 9.60 15.11
CA HIS A 541 17.79 9.53 15.83
C HIS A 541 16.60 9.95 14.96
N ASP A 542 16.74 10.96 14.10
CA ASP A 542 15.72 11.36 13.13
C ASP A 542 15.39 10.20 12.17
N PHE A 543 16.42 9.52 11.66
CA PHE A 543 16.24 8.31 10.87
C PHE A 543 15.46 7.21 11.61
N VAL A 544 15.69 7.03 12.92
CA VAL A 544 14.89 6.10 13.75
C VAL A 544 13.44 6.55 13.87
N ARG A 545 13.18 7.85 14.03
CA ARG A 545 11.82 8.43 14.10
C ARG A 545 11.07 8.23 12.79
N ASP A 546 11.71 8.48 11.66
CA ASP A 546 11.12 8.27 10.33
C ASP A 546 10.78 6.79 10.11
N LEU A 547 11.69 5.89 10.50
CA LEU A 547 11.44 4.45 10.39
C LEU A 547 10.30 4.00 11.32
N ALA A 548 10.21 4.56 12.53
CA ALA A 548 9.12 4.30 13.47
C ALA A 548 7.78 4.83 12.95
N ALA A 549 7.76 5.97 12.25
CA ALA A 549 6.57 6.49 11.60
C ALA A 549 6.03 5.52 10.54
N VAL A 550 6.91 4.95 9.70
CA VAL A 550 6.51 3.91 8.72
C VAL A 550 5.96 2.65 9.41
N VAL A 551 6.54 2.24 10.55
CA VAL A 551 6.00 1.10 11.32
C VAL A 551 4.63 1.42 11.92
N SER A 552 4.46 2.65 12.43
CA SER A 552 3.21 3.14 12.98
C SER A 552 2.10 3.20 11.94
N GLU A 553 2.36 3.76 10.75
CA GLU A 553 1.44 3.80 9.62
C GLU A 553 0.98 2.37 9.25
N LYS A 554 1.92 1.43 9.10
CA LYS A 554 1.60 0.02 8.81
C LYS A 554 0.77 -0.65 9.91
N LEU A 555 0.98 -0.29 11.18
CA LEU A 555 0.19 -0.80 12.30
C LEU A 555 -1.23 -0.22 12.26
N GLN A 556 -1.38 1.07 11.95
CA GLN A 556 -2.67 1.74 11.83
C GLN A 556 -3.48 1.21 10.63
N GLU A 557 -2.87 1.05 9.46
CA GLU A 557 -3.48 0.45 8.28
C GLU A 557 -3.98 -0.97 8.54
N ALA A 558 -3.16 -1.79 9.21
CA ALA A 558 -3.53 -3.13 9.62
C ALA A 558 -4.46 -3.17 10.85
N ARG A 559 -4.85 -1.99 11.39
CA ARG A 559 -5.67 -1.82 12.59
C ARG A 559 -5.17 -2.69 13.75
N ALA A 560 -3.86 -2.67 13.96
CA ALA A 560 -3.16 -3.50 14.92
C ALA A 560 -2.35 -2.67 15.91
N VAL A 561 -2.27 -3.16 17.15
CA VAL A 561 -1.37 -2.64 18.20
C VAL A 561 -0.45 -3.77 18.67
N GLY A 562 0.78 -3.46 19.04
CA GLY A 562 1.73 -4.47 19.53
C GLY A 562 2.38 -4.10 20.84
N GLN A 563 2.98 -5.09 21.49
CA GLN A 563 3.50 -4.94 22.87
C GLN A 563 5.02 -5.04 22.97
N ARG A 564 5.69 -5.71 22.03
CA ARG A 564 7.14 -5.88 22.06
C ARG A 564 7.76 -5.19 20.85
N ILE A 565 8.63 -4.22 21.11
CA ILE A 565 9.40 -3.52 20.07
C ILE A 565 10.80 -4.13 20.04
N THR A 566 11.26 -4.53 18.87
CA THR A 566 12.57 -5.10 18.61
C THR A 566 13.30 -4.23 17.59
N ILE A 567 14.53 -3.82 17.90
CA ILE A 567 15.44 -3.24 16.92
C ILE A 567 16.42 -4.30 16.41
N LYS A 568 16.74 -4.23 15.13
CA LYS A 568 17.81 -4.98 14.48
C LYS A 568 18.82 -3.99 13.92
N VAL A 569 20.03 -4.01 14.44
CA VAL A 569 21.08 -3.04 14.08
C VAL A 569 22.16 -3.75 13.27
N TYR A 570 22.53 -3.15 12.14
CA TYR A 570 23.65 -3.59 11.32
C TYR A 570 24.86 -2.72 11.63
N TRP A 571 25.82 -3.27 12.36
CA TRP A 571 27.06 -2.61 12.76
C TRP A 571 28.19 -3.06 11.85
N LYS A 572 28.87 -2.13 11.16
CA LYS A 572 30.07 -2.43 10.37
C LYS A 572 31.11 -3.21 11.19
N MET A 573 31.60 -4.34 10.66
CA MET A 573 32.73 -5.07 11.27
C MET A 573 34.03 -4.26 11.15
N LYS A 574 34.86 -4.25 12.21
CA LYS A 574 36.06 -3.39 12.33
C LYS A 574 37.08 -3.54 11.21
N ASN A 575 37.18 -4.71 10.58
CA ASN A 575 38.09 -5.01 9.47
C ASN A 575 37.35 -5.37 8.16
N ALA A 576 36.09 -4.95 8.01
CA ALA A 576 35.34 -5.23 6.80
C ALA A 576 35.97 -4.55 5.58
N SER A 577 36.10 -5.30 4.49
CA SER A 577 36.34 -4.73 3.17
C SER A 577 35.24 -3.75 2.79
N LEU A 578 35.51 -2.88 1.82
CA LEU A 578 34.46 -2.06 1.21
C LEU A 578 33.32 -2.98 0.71
N PRO A 579 32.06 -2.55 0.87
CA PRO A 579 30.92 -3.36 0.43
C PRO A 579 30.98 -3.56 -1.08
N HIS A 580 30.80 -4.81 -1.53
CA HIS A 580 30.75 -5.15 -2.96
C HIS A 580 29.65 -4.39 -3.71
N LYS A 581 28.52 -4.14 -3.03
CA LYS A 581 27.40 -3.32 -3.52
C LYS A 581 27.59 -1.87 -3.08
N THR A 582 27.63 -0.95 -4.02
CA THR A 582 27.62 0.50 -3.74
C THR A 582 26.49 0.86 -2.78
N LEU A 583 26.81 1.58 -1.71
CA LEU A 583 25.91 1.92 -0.59
C LEU A 583 25.27 0.76 0.18
N GLY A 584 25.62 -0.50 -0.11
CA GLY A 584 25.17 -1.66 0.67
C GLY A 584 25.71 -1.65 2.10
N HIS A 585 25.09 -2.40 3.01
CA HIS A 585 25.55 -2.51 4.40
C HIS A 585 26.94 -3.16 4.51
N GLY A 586 27.29 -4.10 3.62
CA GLY A 586 28.55 -4.85 3.68
C GLY A 586 28.61 -5.82 4.86
N PRO A 587 29.77 -6.41 5.15
CA PRO A 587 29.94 -7.28 6.31
C PRO A 587 29.63 -6.54 7.62
N CYS A 588 28.62 -7.02 8.36
CA CYS A 588 28.13 -6.39 9.57
C CYS A 588 27.88 -7.42 10.67
N ASP A 589 28.15 -7.03 11.90
CA ASP A 589 27.63 -7.68 13.10
C ASP A 589 26.16 -7.26 13.29
N ILE A 590 25.27 -8.24 13.47
CA ILE A 590 23.84 -8.00 13.60
C ILE A 590 23.43 -8.12 15.07
N TYR A 591 22.93 -7.02 15.63
CA TYR A 591 22.44 -6.98 17.01
C TYR A 591 20.92 -6.89 17.04
N ASN A 592 20.29 -7.79 17.79
CA ASN A 592 18.85 -7.75 18.05
C ASN A 592 18.61 -7.44 19.52
N ARG A 593 17.79 -6.43 19.80
CA ARG A 593 17.38 -6.03 21.15
C ARG A 593 15.90 -5.74 21.16
N SER A 594 15.21 -6.15 22.22
CA SER A 594 13.77 -5.98 22.35
C SER A 594 13.38 -5.46 23.71
N VAL A 595 12.35 -4.63 23.75
CA VAL A 595 11.72 -4.14 24.98
C VAL A 595 10.22 -4.41 24.92
N LYS A 596 9.64 -4.73 26.07
CA LYS A 596 8.19 -4.84 26.22
C LYS A 596 7.64 -3.50 26.71
N THR A 597 6.57 -3.03 26.10
CA THR A 597 5.94 -1.74 26.39
C THR A 597 4.45 -1.94 26.68
N GLU A 598 3.74 -0.84 26.93
CA GLU A 598 2.28 -0.83 26.74
C GLU A 598 1.95 -1.08 25.27
N ARG A 599 0.75 -1.62 25.01
CA ARG A 599 0.33 -1.89 23.64
C ARG A 599 0.16 -0.59 22.89
N THR A 600 0.86 -0.45 21.77
CA THR A 600 0.88 0.80 21.02
C THR A 600 0.96 0.56 19.52
N SER A 601 0.43 1.52 18.77
CA SER A 601 0.69 1.75 17.35
C SER A 601 1.23 3.16 17.11
N ASP A 602 1.51 3.92 18.17
CA ASP A 602 1.95 5.32 18.09
C ASP A 602 3.43 5.43 17.72
N ALA A 603 3.72 6.27 16.73
CA ALA A 603 5.06 6.49 16.19
C ALA A 603 6.03 7.02 17.25
N LYS A 604 5.58 7.93 18.12
CA LYS A 604 6.44 8.56 19.13
C LYS A 604 6.91 7.53 20.16
N THR A 605 6.00 6.74 20.69
CA THR A 605 6.31 5.66 21.63
C THR A 605 7.29 4.64 21.02
N ILE A 606 7.05 4.24 19.76
CA ILE A 606 7.92 3.31 19.05
C ILE A 606 9.32 3.89 18.85
N ALA A 607 9.42 5.16 18.46
CA ALA A 607 10.68 5.86 18.24
C ALA A 607 11.49 6.00 19.54
N GLU A 608 10.88 6.48 20.62
CA GLU A 608 11.54 6.68 21.92
C GLU A 608 12.16 5.38 22.43
N LYS A 609 11.40 4.28 22.36
CA LYS A 609 11.86 2.96 22.81
C LYS A 609 12.93 2.38 21.88
N SER A 610 12.84 2.62 20.58
CA SER A 610 13.86 2.20 19.61
C SER A 610 15.17 2.96 19.81
N ILE A 611 15.11 4.27 20.11
CA ILE A 611 16.29 5.10 20.40
C ILE A 611 16.94 4.67 21.73
N GLU A 612 16.14 4.37 22.76
CA GLU A 612 16.64 3.83 24.04
C GLU A 612 17.43 2.54 23.81
N LEU A 613 16.87 1.61 23.03
CA LEU A 613 17.53 0.36 22.67
C LEU A 613 18.80 0.59 21.84
N LEU A 614 18.78 1.54 20.89
CA LEU A 614 19.94 1.86 20.04
C LEU A 614 21.09 2.44 20.86
N ASN A 615 20.79 3.39 21.76
CA ASN A 615 21.77 4.01 22.65
C ASN A 615 22.40 2.98 23.61
N ALA A 616 21.64 1.96 24.02
CA ALA A 616 22.17 0.87 24.85
C ALA A 616 23.22 0.00 24.11
N VAL A 617 23.17 -0.08 22.77
CA VAL A 617 24.20 -0.79 21.98
C VAL A 617 25.49 0.04 21.86
N LYS A 618 25.42 1.36 22.06
CA LYS A 618 26.56 2.31 22.01
C LYS A 618 27.33 2.27 20.68
N ILE A 619 26.61 2.25 19.57
CA ILE A 619 27.20 2.24 18.22
C ILE A 619 27.50 3.67 17.77
N PRO A 620 28.74 3.97 17.34
CA PRO A 620 29.05 5.26 16.71
C PRO A 620 28.23 5.46 15.42
N PRO A 621 27.67 6.65 15.16
CA PRO A 621 26.82 6.86 13.98
C PRO A 621 27.50 6.48 12.66
N GLN A 622 28.81 6.77 12.51
CA GLN A 622 29.56 6.44 11.29
C GLN A 622 29.71 4.93 11.03
N GLU A 623 29.47 4.08 12.03
CA GLU A 623 29.56 2.62 11.93
C GLU A 623 28.21 1.94 11.68
N LEU A 624 27.10 2.69 11.82
CA LEU A 624 25.76 2.19 11.50
C LEU A 624 25.63 1.96 9.98
N ARG A 625 25.15 0.78 9.60
CA ARG A 625 24.99 0.37 8.19
C ARG A 625 23.56 0.00 7.82
N GLY A 626 22.68 -0.08 8.81
CA GLY A 626 21.29 -0.42 8.63
C GLY A 626 20.56 -0.53 9.98
N LEU A 627 19.25 -0.32 9.94
CA LEU A 627 18.38 -0.45 11.10
C LEU A 627 17.04 -1.02 10.68
N GLY A 628 16.51 -1.94 11.49
CA GLY A 628 15.14 -2.40 11.41
C GLY A 628 14.41 -2.21 12.73
N ILE A 629 13.14 -1.85 12.66
CA ILE A 629 12.22 -1.79 13.80
C ILE A 629 11.10 -2.81 13.53
N GLN A 630 10.83 -3.66 14.50
CA GLN A 630 9.79 -4.67 14.46
C GLN A 630 8.92 -4.60 15.71
N VAL A 631 7.62 -4.69 15.52
CA VAL A 631 6.62 -4.76 16.59
C VAL A 631 5.98 -6.14 16.55
N HIS A 632 6.03 -6.83 17.68
CA HIS A 632 5.50 -8.18 17.90
C HIS A 632 4.37 -8.16 18.93
N ASP A 633 3.81 -9.35 19.21
CA ASP A 633 2.68 -9.56 20.12
C ASP A 633 1.47 -8.71 19.69
N LEU A 634 1.15 -8.78 18.39
CA LEU A 634 0.11 -7.99 17.76
C LEU A 634 -1.29 -8.40 18.24
N VAL A 635 -2.15 -7.40 18.40
CA VAL A 635 -3.60 -7.52 18.62
C VAL A 635 -4.29 -6.66 17.56
N PHE A 636 -5.23 -7.24 16.83
CA PHE A 636 -6.00 -6.56 15.78
C PHE A 636 -7.32 -6.05 16.36
N LEU A 637 -7.62 -4.77 16.15
CA LEU A 637 -8.73 -4.05 16.78
C LEU A 637 -10.09 -4.41 16.18
N ASP A 638 -10.13 -4.81 14.90
CA ASP A 638 -11.38 -5.18 14.19
C ASP A 638 -12.00 -6.52 14.64
N ILE A 639 -11.29 -7.29 15.47
CA ILE A 639 -11.77 -8.59 15.96
C ILE A 639 -12.65 -8.42 17.22
N VAL A 640 -12.78 -7.21 17.76
CA VAL A 640 -13.44 -6.99 19.07
C VAL A 640 -14.87 -6.45 18.95
N ASP A 641 -15.25 -5.84 17.82
CA ASP A 641 -16.59 -5.28 17.63
C ASP A 641 -17.30 -5.88 16.40
N SER A 642 -17.75 -7.13 16.53
CA SER A 642 -18.92 -7.70 15.83
C SER A 642 -19.12 -9.15 16.26
N SER A 643 -19.98 -9.36 17.26
CA SER A 643 -20.51 -10.65 17.70
C SER A 643 -19.48 -11.67 18.22
N GLY A 644 -19.56 -12.01 19.50
CA GLY A 644 -18.89 -13.17 20.04
C GLY A 644 -19.37 -14.45 19.36
N SER A 645 -18.68 -14.89 18.31
CA SER A 645 -18.78 -16.27 17.82
C SER A 645 -17.60 -16.65 16.90
N ASN A 646 -17.02 -17.81 17.23
CA ASN A 646 -16.20 -18.70 16.40
C ASN A 646 -14.69 -18.46 16.19
N ILE A 647 -14.12 -17.25 16.16
CA ILE A 647 -12.64 -17.11 16.00
C ILE A 647 -11.87 -17.30 17.32
N ALA A 648 -12.47 -16.94 18.46
CA ALA A 648 -11.88 -17.20 19.78
C ALA A 648 -11.75 -18.71 20.10
N ARG A 649 -12.57 -19.58 19.47
CA ARG A 649 -12.40 -21.04 19.54
C ARG A 649 -11.22 -21.52 18.71
N PHE A 650 -10.98 -20.91 17.55
CA PHE A 650 -9.88 -21.28 16.64
C PHE A 650 -8.51 -20.93 17.24
N LEU A 651 -8.38 -19.76 17.89
CA LEU A 651 -7.15 -19.40 18.61
C LEU A 651 -6.86 -20.32 19.81
N LYS A 652 -7.89 -20.83 20.49
CA LYS A 652 -7.75 -21.77 21.62
C LYS A 652 -7.35 -23.19 21.21
N GLN A 653 -7.59 -23.61 19.97
CA GLN A 653 -7.21 -24.96 19.51
C GLN A 653 -5.72 -25.08 19.18
N SER A 654 -5.01 -23.96 19.01
CA SER A 654 -3.57 -23.97 18.74
C SER A 654 -2.67 -24.15 19.97
N SER A 655 -3.26 -24.29 21.17
CA SER A 655 -2.50 -24.39 22.43
C SER A 655 -2.62 -25.74 23.17
N THR A 656 -2.99 -26.83 22.50
CA THR A 656 -3.07 -28.15 23.17
C THR A 656 -2.50 -29.27 22.33
N SER A 657 -1.22 -29.58 22.54
CA SER A 657 -0.65 -30.93 22.36
C SER A 657 0.73 -31.06 23.01
N VAL A 658 0.78 -31.27 24.33
CA VAL A 658 1.78 -32.13 24.98
C VAL A 658 1.11 -32.75 26.21
N GLY A 659 0.67 -34.00 26.11
CA GLY A 659 0.53 -34.89 27.26
C GLY A 659 1.86 -35.64 27.43
N GLY A 660 2.29 -36.09 28.59
CA GLY A 660 1.78 -36.02 29.95
C GLY A 660 2.73 -36.85 30.81
N SER A 661 2.98 -36.45 32.06
CA SER A 661 3.45 -37.35 33.12
C SER A 661 3.15 -36.73 34.48
N THR A 662 2.44 -37.55 35.25
CA THR A 662 1.97 -37.48 36.65
C THR A 662 2.87 -36.76 37.66
N ALA A 663 2.29 -35.85 38.46
CA ALA A 663 2.46 -35.79 39.92
C ALA A 663 1.50 -34.78 40.60
N SER A 664 0.83 -35.27 41.65
CA SER A 664 0.09 -34.65 42.77
C SER A 664 -0.10 -33.12 42.89
N ASN A 665 -1.38 -32.75 43.11
CA ASN A 665 -1.89 -31.51 43.70
C ASN A 665 -1.29 -31.22 45.11
N PRO A 666 -1.17 -29.94 45.53
CA PRO A 666 -2.19 -29.43 46.45
C PRO A 666 -2.59 -27.94 46.32
N ALA A 667 -3.78 -27.67 46.87
CA ALA A 667 -4.31 -26.42 47.45
C ALA A 667 -4.69 -25.26 46.52
N SER A 668 -6.00 -25.16 46.29
CA SER A 668 -6.72 -24.06 45.66
C SER A 668 -6.87 -22.86 46.61
N ALA A 669 -6.32 -21.71 46.23
CA ALA A 669 -6.66 -20.41 46.81
C ALA A 669 -7.65 -19.68 45.88
N LYS A 670 -8.84 -19.38 46.41
CA LYS A 670 -9.94 -18.69 45.71
C LYS A 670 -9.55 -17.25 45.33
N ILE A 671 -9.74 -16.89 44.07
CA ILE A 671 -9.76 -15.49 43.58
C ILE A 671 -11.21 -14.96 43.68
N PRO A 672 -11.46 -13.70 44.11
CA PRO A 672 -12.83 -13.20 44.35
C PRO A 672 -13.55 -12.81 43.05
N SER A 673 -14.86 -13.07 43.01
CA SER A 673 -15.80 -12.60 41.98
C SER A 673 -15.90 -11.06 41.95
N PRO A 674 -16.12 -10.43 40.77
CA PRO A 674 -16.31 -8.98 40.68
C PRO A 674 -17.64 -8.56 41.34
N LYS A 675 -17.59 -7.51 42.17
CA LYS A 675 -18.74 -6.95 42.88
C LYS A 675 -19.71 -6.27 41.91
N LEU A 676 -21.01 -6.55 42.08
CA LEU A 676 -22.14 -5.85 41.47
C LEU A 676 -22.12 -4.36 41.88
N VAL A 677 -22.39 -3.46 40.94
CA VAL A 677 -22.54 -2.02 41.19
C VAL A 677 -23.89 -1.79 41.86
N ASP A 678 -23.88 -1.06 42.97
CA ASP A 678 -25.01 -0.78 43.84
C ASP A 678 -26.03 0.17 43.19
N SER A 679 -27.33 -0.09 43.33
CA SER A 679 -28.44 0.61 42.65
C SER A 679 -28.65 2.08 43.10
N SER A 680 -27.73 2.61 43.90
CA SER A 680 -27.78 3.94 44.51
C SER A 680 -27.06 5.02 43.68
N SER A 681 -26.39 4.66 42.57
CA SER A 681 -25.57 5.57 41.77
C SER A 681 -26.23 6.14 40.50
N LEU A 682 -27.47 5.74 40.19
CA LEU A 682 -28.18 6.23 38.99
C LEU A 682 -28.95 7.54 39.29
N PRO A 683 -29.00 8.48 38.33
CA PRO A 683 -29.79 9.70 38.49
C PRO A 683 -31.28 9.38 38.67
N SER A 684 -31.94 10.07 39.61
CA SER A 684 -33.37 9.87 39.89
C SER A 684 -34.22 10.06 38.61
N GLY A 685 -34.95 9.03 38.21
CA GLY A 685 -35.83 9.03 37.03
C GLY A 685 -35.29 8.30 35.80
N TRP A 686 -34.07 7.73 35.86
CA TRP A 686 -33.50 6.92 34.77
C TRP A 686 -33.85 5.44 34.92
N ASP A 687 -34.31 4.83 33.83
CA ASP A 687 -34.56 3.39 33.75
C ASP A 687 -33.23 2.63 33.59
N GLU A 688 -32.98 1.68 34.48
CA GLU A 688 -31.74 0.90 34.53
C GLU A 688 -31.50 0.08 33.25
N SER A 689 -32.56 -0.38 32.59
CA SER A 689 -32.47 -1.15 31.35
C SER A 689 -32.01 -0.30 30.18
N VAL A 690 -32.47 0.96 30.11
CA VAL A 690 -32.10 1.93 29.07
C VAL A 690 -30.69 2.45 29.29
N PHE A 691 -30.28 2.67 30.55
CA PHE A 691 -28.91 3.09 30.84
C PHE A 691 -27.88 2.03 30.43
N ARG A 692 -28.18 0.74 30.65
CA ARG A 692 -27.27 -0.37 30.31
C ARG A 692 -27.16 -0.64 28.81
N SER A 693 -28.14 -0.22 28.00
CA SER A 693 -28.09 -0.38 26.54
C SER A 693 -27.29 0.73 25.84
N LEU A 694 -26.91 1.81 26.54
CA LEU A 694 -26.07 2.88 26.00
C LEU A 694 -24.60 2.45 25.86
N PRO A 695 -23.84 3.00 24.90
CA PRO A 695 -22.38 2.80 24.83
C PRO A 695 -21.65 3.22 26.11
N LYS A 696 -20.56 2.52 26.46
CA LYS A 696 -19.86 2.70 27.76
C LYS A 696 -19.35 4.12 28.02
N HIS A 697 -18.97 4.88 26.99
CA HIS A 697 -18.51 6.26 27.15
C HIS A 697 -19.68 7.19 27.56
N VAL A 698 -20.87 6.99 27.00
CA VAL A 698 -22.09 7.74 27.35
C VAL A 698 -22.55 7.39 28.76
N GLN A 699 -22.45 6.12 29.16
CA GLN A 699 -22.73 5.71 30.55
C GLN A 699 -21.82 6.43 31.55
N GLN A 700 -20.53 6.56 31.24
CA GLN A 700 -19.56 7.25 32.09
C GLN A 700 -19.88 8.75 32.19
N GLU A 701 -20.19 9.39 31.08
CA GLU A 701 -20.51 10.82 31.02
C GLU A 701 -21.76 11.17 31.85
N VAL A 702 -22.84 10.39 31.71
CA VAL A 702 -24.09 10.58 32.48
C VAL A 702 -23.87 10.39 33.99
N LEU A 703 -23.05 9.41 34.40
CA LEU A 703 -22.72 9.20 35.81
C LEU A 703 -21.84 10.33 36.37
N GLU A 704 -20.93 10.87 35.56
CA GLU A 704 -20.03 11.95 35.93
C GLU A 704 -20.78 13.27 36.10
N GLU A 705 -21.71 13.57 35.19
CA GLU A 705 -22.59 14.73 35.24
C GLU A 705 -23.54 14.68 36.46
N HIS A 706 -24.10 13.50 36.76
CA HIS A 706 -24.91 13.32 37.97
C HIS A 706 -24.11 13.54 39.26
N ARG A 707 -22.86 13.07 39.30
CA ARG A 707 -21.96 13.26 40.44
C ARG A 707 -21.57 14.74 40.61
N GLN A 708 -21.44 15.50 39.52
CA GLN A 708 -21.22 16.94 39.56
C GLN A 708 -22.44 17.69 40.11
N ASN A 709 -23.65 17.34 39.67
CA ASN A 709 -24.89 17.94 40.17
C ASN A 709 -25.11 17.69 41.67
N GLN A 710 -24.84 16.47 42.16
CA GLN A 710 -24.91 16.18 43.60
C GLN A 710 -23.90 17.01 44.42
N ARG A 711 -22.71 17.26 43.88
CA ARG A 711 -21.70 18.12 44.54
C ARG A 711 -22.12 19.59 44.56
N GLN A 712 -22.83 20.05 43.53
CA GLN A 712 -23.35 21.41 43.44
C GLN A 712 -24.49 21.64 44.45
N ASP A 713 -25.40 20.67 44.60
CA ASP A 713 -26.47 20.70 45.61
C ASP A 713 -25.94 20.63 47.05
N GLN A 714 -24.88 19.85 47.30
CA GLN A 714 -24.23 19.82 48.61
C GLN A 714 -23.54 21.15 48.94
N ARG A 715 -22.92 21.81 47.95
CA ARG A 715 -22.33 23.15 48.12
C ARG A 715 -23.40 24.20 48.43
N ALA A 716 -24.54 24.17 47.73
CA ALA A 716 -25.66 25.08 47.99
C ALA A 716 -26.27 24.89 49.39
N ARG A 717 -26.30 23.65 49.91
CA ARG A 717 -26.77 23.35 51.28
C ARG A 717 -25.75 23.75 52.36
N SER A 718 -24.45 23.71 52.07
CA SER A 718 -23.39 24.12 52.99
C SER A 718 -23.24 25.65 53.12
N ALA A 719 -23.61 26.42 52.09
CA ALA A 719 -23.56 27.88 52.11
C ALA A 719 -24.70 28.54 52.93
N GLY A 720 -25.77 27.80 53.24
CA GLY A 720 -26.93 28.30 53.98
C GLY A 720 -26.87 28.13 55.50
N ARG A 721 -25.77 27.62 56.08
CA ARG A 721 -25.79 27.15 57.47
C ARG A 721 -24.47 27.33 58.25
N THR A 722 -23.93 28.55 58.29
CA THR A 722 -22.95 29.07 59.28
C THR A 722 -22.71 30.54 58.91
N SER A 723 -22.84 31.58 59.74
CA SER A 723 -22.65 31.69 61.18
C SER A 723 -23.42 32.90 61.75
N THR A 724 -23.97 32.73 62.96
CA THR A 724 -24.51 33.77 63.84
C THR A 724 -23.68 33.80 65.12
N LYS A 725 -23.24 35.02 65.51
CA LYS A 725 -22.73 35.49 66.83
C LYS A 725 -21.34 34.95 67.27
N SER A 726 -20.43 35.75 67.86
CA SER A 726 -20.59 36.96 68.72
C SER A 726 -19.31 37.83 68.85
N GLU A 727 -19.55 39.15 69.09
CA GLU A 727 -18.77 40.18 69.86
C GLU A 727 -17.45 40.76 69.30
N THR A 728 -17.07 42.05 69.44
CA THR A 728 -17.64 43.36 69.88
C THR A 728 -16.70 44.53 69.47
N ARG A 729 -17.25 45.76 69.34
CA ARG A 729 -16.61 47.13 69.24
C ARG A 729 -15.80 47.45 67.97
N SER A 730 -15.83 48.65 67.34
CA SER A 730 -16.36 49.99 67.66
C SER A 730 -16.45 50.87 66.37
N GLU A 731 -17.46 51.77 66.34
CA GLU A 731 -17.47 53.14 65.75
C GLU A 731 -17.05 53.39 64.29
N ASN A 732 -17.99 53.75 63.40
CA ASN A 732 -18.44 55.14 63.19
C ASN A 732 -19.55 55.24 62.12
N ALA A 733 -20.36 56.29 62.25
CA ALA A 733 -21.70 56.56 61.69
C ALA A 733 -21.65 57.32 60.32
N PRO A 734 -22.73 57.95 59.81
CA PRO A 734 -24.01 57.40 59.31
C PRO A 734 -24.53 58.10 58.01
N GLU A 735 -25.82 57.84 57.70
CA GLU A 735 -26.78 58.66 56.91
C GLU A 735 -26.74 58.57 55.37
N SER A 736 -27.85 58.48 54.61
CA SER A 736 -29.26 58.81 54.86
C SER A 736 -30.21 58.04 53.91
N LYS A 737 -31.44 57.77 54.39
CA LYS A 737 -32.59 57.19 53.67
C LYS A 737 -33.30 58.25 52.74
N PRO A 738 -34.58 58.11 52.34
CA PRO A 738 -35.03 57.55 51.05
C PRO A 738 -36.05 58.49 50.32
N GLN A 739 -36.61 58.11 49.17
CA GLN A 739 -38.07 58.14 48.85
C GLN A 739 -38.45 58.07 47.34
N LYS A 740 -39.37 57.14 47.06
CA LYS A 740 -40.67 57.21 46.33
C LYS A 740 -40.80 57.67 44.85
N LYS A 741 -41.45 56.74 44.11
CA LYS A 741 -42.68 56.85 43.27
C LYS A 741 -42.60 57.21 41.76
N ASN A 742 -43.17 56.28 40.96
CA ASN A 742 -44.10 56.43 39.82
C ASN A 742 -43.61 57.20 38.57
N SER A 743 -43.89 56.86 37.30
CA SER A 743 -44.92 56.01 36.67
C SER A 743 -44.68 55.86 35.15
N ARG A 744 -45.26 54.80 34.57
CA ARG A 744 -45.91 54.70 33.23
C ARG A 744 -45.14 55.11 31.95
N ARG A 745 -44.99 54.15 31.02
CA ARG A 745 -45.82 54.01 29.79
C ARG A 745 -45.44 52.76 28.97
N LYS A 746 -46.44 51.97 28.59
CA LYS A 746 -46.56 51.09 27.39
C LYS A 746 -47.58 51.79 26.45
N PRO A 747 -47.98 51.32 25.24
CA PRO A 747 -47.80 50.00 24.59
C PRO A 747 -47.62 50.01 23.04
N THR A 748 -47.44 48.82 22.46
CA THR A 748 -48.01 48.23 21.20
C THR A 748 -47.17 46.97 20.89
N GLY A 749 -47.63 45.74 20.64
CA GLY A 749 -48.82 45.18 19.98
C GLY A 749 -48.36 44.62 18.62
N ILE A 750 -48.36 43.30 18.33
CA ILE A 750 -49.51 42.57 17.75
C ILE A 750 -49.21 41.05 17.59
N ASN A 751 -50.18 40.23 18.04
CA ASN A 751 -50.70 38.89 17.64
C ASN A 751 -49.78 37.66 17.38
N ALA A 752 -49.93 36.50 18.05
CA ALA A 752 -51.08 35.56 18.20
C ALA A 752 -51.35 34.76 16.91
N ALA A 753 -51.72 33.47 16.86
CA ALA A 753 -51.89 32.33 17.76
C ALA A 753 -52.44 31.17 16.88
N VAL A 754 -52.17 29.89 17.13
CA VAL A 754 -53.19 28.81 16.98
C VAL A 754 -52.91 27.70 18.00
N ARG A 755 -53.98 27.32 18.71
CA ARG A 755 -54.09 26.33 19.79
C ARG A 755 -54.44 24.93 19.27
N ALA A 756 -53.94 23.93 19.98
CA ALA A 756 -54.60 22.73 20.56
C ALA A 756 -55.76 22.02 19.84
N SER A 757 -55.67 20.67 19.76
CA SER A 757 -56.70 19.72 20.22
C SER A 757 -56.15 18.28 20.20
N VAL A 758 -56.01 17.60 21.35
CA VAL A 758 -56.93 16.60 21.95
C VAL A 758 -56.50 15.14 21.71
N ARG A 759 -55.95 14.56 22.78
CA ARG A 759 -56.22 13.23 23.37
C ARG A 759 -56.99 12.17 22.55
N ALA A 760 -56.35 10.99 22.49
CA ALA A 760 -56.82 9.68 23.02
C ALA A 760 -57.13 8.54 22.03
N LYS A 761 -56.66 7.34 22.45
CA LYS A 761 -57.00 5.95 22.02
C LYS A 761 -56.46 5.55 20.63
N GLY A 762 -55.87 4.40 20.39
CA GLY A 762 -55.76 3.12 21.10
C GLY A 762 -55.73 2.01 20.03
N CYS A 763 -54.86 1.00 20.19
CA CYS A 763 -54.80 -0.28 19.48
C CYS A 763 -54.81 -0.29 17.94
N ALA A 764 -53.67 -0.64 17.33
CA ALA A 764 -53.44 -1.88 16.56
C ALA A 764 -51.97 -1.97 16.18
#